data_AF-A0A8H3GZ83-F1
#
_entry.id   AF-A0A8H3GZ83-F1
#
_cell.length_a   1.000
_cell.length_b   1.000
_cell.length_c   1.000
_cell.angle_alpha   90.00
_cell.angle_beta   90.00
_cell.angle_gamma   90.00
#
_symmetry.space_group_name_H-M   'P 1'
#
loop_
_entity.id
_entity.type
_entity.pdbx_description
1 polymer ?
#
loop_
_entity_poly.entity_id
_entity_poly.type
_entity_poly.pdbx_seq_one_letter_code
_entity_poly.pdbx_strand_id
1 'polypeptide(L)'
;MRTIDQTNVTRGNQQPVRQLFVTRSRVLAQHVEATYQGLVEFTNIAFKSVDELKEMAKQSREDPDRALVEFDSEIDLRNDLPERFSELQESHFPLFISFDKLCSLLEEDIRHILPGQIGSLASRNLIGFEDFLHSYWPSFRGLNNSLEPNLVYSEIIGVIKGSQAAFESKEGHLSRSAYVDALSRRQFPLLADIREKVYSIFEIYTRNKTARHETDAADRTRLILRHLRQIIGESQVDYLQVLYVDEVQDNLMIDIHLLRTLAKSVDDIYWSGDSAQTVVAGSAFRINDLKAFTYRDQVNAGSYTHRKAPAQFTTFELNVNFRSLSGIVCFAGYVVQAIHNLFPESIDPMEPEKAKHYGDPPILFTDTRNEAGYFEKFLLGSSTSNRVVFGAQQAILVRDAEAAEQLDSRLQGLCNVLPIMDSKGLEFDDVLIYNFFSQSAAPPAAWAHLLGNARGNQAPPPVLCSELKLLYVATTRARRRCWIWDSDDAISQLKTEWTSRGLVRIERASLMIGRLATTSNKAQWVSKGREYFSHRLYKLAAACFRQAGQLNDAKLSNAYHLMTRAKLKRLRGDNPSVRIELVIAATELEDCTQLPEIGNKANVYHHAATCYESARELIRASAAYIRAGRHPYGVQILFDARDFSNGARALVDNRQHLDKDFFKSLREQARMHFFSRREYSQLGPLFDSVEDKVKYARDRNLRVQLKHILEEHQYYDELAVEYLGEGDLNQGVEYYVMAYRHHRADSSIEKAVALAIEYAESVLLLEGVYRKFSHDLAKSLIRKVQPFATKTDTESRLTVDLFYSYLCLNQVNMDMIQAWDQVNASSRQSRNVLACYFAIKDNSWLQDDSVEVVLGYLKIWDSFMGDIDKIVTNSNPSTLKLAQKLLGFSPDSSDTKTSNFTVSESSLIYHRIKTSDEDHEVKVSASDINTVIREELPKRLYGLLDSMHTAALGSPWVLPRRYSTSPPVRTFHQGSDKLITSSDYSTPKLRVLCKILGVLDISTRRGIKKSPDLMTVDQLWLQRILGILCSATGEVQSFSALSNMAEPHAVAKCLQDWLQRDLNQLRTAQASDTSVTHTLLHMLTRSGIHNELLQPLGLSPASIIPNQASLPNSDVIRPLQTLLFGRDRERLNQAVQLLERILGQPYRVDATVLVHLVEVLTRELIAHMNASESADLDAILMPFSWIMPLALKYGHTQSFASTGCMGTFLQTIQNISLELRFGLPGRWHVNGRQGSPATIDLLNLRLCWSVALSTYIGVSLDI
;
A
#
# COMPACT_ATOMS: atom_id res chain seq x y z
N MET A 1 54.58 0.47 -35.24
CA MET A 1 54.30 1.31 -34.05
C MET A 1 55.47 2.23 -33.73
N ARG A 2 56.53 1.75 -33.07
CA ARG A 2 57.63 2.61 -32.58
C ARG A 2 58.34 3.53 -33.59
N THR A 3 58.55 3.07 -34.83
CA THR A 3 59.16 3.89 -35.89
C THR A 3 58.30 5.12 -36.24
N ILE A 4 56.98 5.01 -36.10
CA ILE A 4 56.03 6.11 -36.32
C ILE A 4 56.13 7.11 -35.17
N ASP A 5 56.25 6.65 -33.92
CA ASP A 5 56.47 7.54 -32.78
C ASP A 5 57.80 8.29 -32.89
N GLN A 6 58.89 7.60 -33.23
CA GLN A 6 60.20 8.23 -33.40
C GLN A 6 60.22 9.26 -34.55
N THR A 7 59.58 8.93 -35.67
CA THR A 7 59.52 9.85 -36.83
C THR A 7 58.67 11.09 -36.54
N ASN A 8 57.58 10.97 -35.79
CA ASN A 8 56.76 12.11 -35.38
C ASN A 8 57.47 13.02 -34.38
N VAL A 9 58.19 12.43 -33.41
CA VAL A 9 59.04 13.19 -32.48
C VAL A 9 60.11 13.98 -33.25
N THR A 10 60.77 13.39 -34.26
CA THR A 10 61.73 14.11 -35.11
C THR A 10 61.12 15.14 -36.05
N ARG A 11 59.81 15.06 -36.36
CA ARG A 11 59.09 16.03 -37.23
C ARG A 11 58.54 17.23 -36.46
N GLY A 12 58.69 17.30 -35.14
CA GLY A 12 58.21 18.42 -34.33
C GLY A 12 56.68 18.48 -34.15
N ASN A 13 55.95 17.43 -34.54
CA ASN A 13 54.52 17.32 -34.26
C ASN A 13 54.32 16.96 -32.79
N GLN A 14 53.74 17.87 -32.00
CA GLN A 14 53.54 17.70 -30.55
C GLN A 14 52.32 16.83 -30.18
N GLN A 15 51.49 16.39 -31.13
CA GLN A 15 50.33 15.56 -30.82
C GLN A 15 50.67 14.06 -30.86
N PRO A 16 50.38 13.29 -29.78
CA PRO A 16 50.58 11.85 -29.75
C PRO A 16 49.63 11.14 -30.73
N VAL A 17 50.16 10.16 -31.45
CA VAL A 17 49.40 9.40 -32.46
C VAL A 17 48.52 8.36 -31.77
N ARG A 18 47.22 8.38 -32.06
CA ARG A 18 46.29 7.34 -31.61
C ARG A 18 46.50 6.04 -32.40
N GLN A 19 47.35 5.16 -31.87
CA GLN A 19 47.66 3.85 -32.45
C GLN A 19 46.91 2.74 -31.71
N LEU A 20 46.26 1.84 -32.45
CA LEU A 20 45.50 0.72 -31.89
C LEU A 20 46.07 -0.63 -32.38
N PHE A 21 46.35 -1.56 -31.47
CA PHE A 21 46.60 -2.97 -31.76
C PHE A 21 45.40 -3.80 -31.30
N VAL A 22 44.83 -4.58 -32.21
CA VAL A 22 43.67 -5.45 -31.96
C VAL A 22 43.96 -6.87 -32.40
N THR A 23 43.54 -7.82 -31.57
CA THR A 23 43.47 -9.24 -31.90
C THR A 23 42.29 -9.86 -31.18
N ARG A 24 41.84 -11.05 -31.56
CA ARG A 24 40.84 -11.82 -30.80
C ARG A 24 41.41 -12.32 -29.46
N SER A 25 42.72 -12.55 -29.36
CA SER A 25 43.35 -13.08 -28.15
C SER A 25 43.80 -11.98 -27.18
N ARG A 26 43.13 -11.88 -26.02
CA ARG A 26 43.54 -10.96 -24.94
C ARG A 26 44.99 -11.18 -24.50
N VAL A 27 45.38 -12.44 -24.35
CA VAL A 27 46.72 -12.83 -23.87
C VAL A 27 47.78 -12.34 -24.86
N LEU A 28 47.51 -12.51 -26.16
CA LEU A 28 48.39 -12.02 -27.20
C LEU A 28 48.48 -10.48 -27.16
N ALA A 29 47.34 -9.78 -27.01
CA ALA A 29 47.34 -8.32 -26.87
C ALA A 29 48.23 -7.85 -25.70
N GLN A 30 48.11 -8.47 -24.52
CA GLN A 30 48.94 -8.17 -23.35
C GLN A 30 50.41 -8.55 -23.53
N HIS A 31 50.71 -9.64 -24.22
CA HIS A 31 52.08 -10.05 -24.50
C HIS A 31 52.77 -9.08 -25.48
N VAL A 32 52.05 -8.65 -26.51
CA VAL A 32 52.51 -7.64 -27.46
C VAL A 32 52.67 -6.28 -26.75
N GLU A 33 51.74 -5.89 -25.88
CA GLU A 33 51.85 -4.69 -25.03
C GLU A 33 53.10 -4.73 -24.15
N ALA A 34 53.35 -5.86 -23.46
CA ALA A 34 54.53 -6.05 -22.62
C ALA A 34 55.83 -6.01 -23.43
N THR A 35 55.84 -6.62 -24.61
CA THR A 35 57.00 -6.61 -25.52
C THR A 35 57.25 -5.20 -26.05
N TYR A 36 56.20 -4.47 -26.39
CA TYR A 36 56.28 -3.08 -26.81
C TYR A 36 56.83 -2.19 -25.69
N GLN A 37 56.30 -2.31 -24.47
CA GLN A 37 56.80 -1.60 -23.29
C GLN A 37 58.27 -1.92 -23.03
N GLY A 38 58.67 -3.19 -23.03
CA GLY A 38 60.06 -3.61 -22.87
C GLY A 38 60.98 -3.05 -23.95
N LEU A 39 60.52 -2.96 -25.20
CA LEU A 39 61.28 -2.32 -26.29
C LEU A 39 61.40 -0.81 -26.11
N VAL A 40 60.35 -0.14 -25.63
CA VAL A 40 60.36 1.30 -25.33
C VAL A 40 61.34 1.56 -24.19
N GLU A 41 61.22 0.82 -23.10
CA GLU A 41 62.11 0.88 -21.94
C GLU A 41 63.57 0.63 -22.35
N PHE A 42 63.84 -0.43 -23.10
CA PHE A 42 65.19 -0.77 -23.56
C PHE A 42 65.88 0.37 -24.30
N THR A 43 65.12 1.19 -25.02
CA THR A 43 65.69 2.32 -25.76
C THR A 43 65.73 3.62 -25.01
N ASN A 44 64.94 3.73 -23.95
CA ASN A 44 65.07 4.78 -22.97
C ASN A 44 66.23 4.51 -21.99
N ILE A 45 66.73 3.27 -21.88
CA ILE A 45 67.93 2.93 -21.07
C ILE A 45 69.13 3.82 -21.43
N ALA A 46 69.32 4.15 -22.72
CA ALA A 46 70.42 5.01 -23.16
C ALA A 46 70.33 6.46 -22.63
N PHE A 47 69.15 6.88 -22.16
CA PHE A 47 68.87 8.24 -21.66
C PHE A 47 68.63 8.29 -20.14
N LYS A 48 68.72 7.15 -19.44
CA LYS A 48 68.46 7.04 -17.99
C LYS A 48 69.75 7.05 -17.18
N SER A 49 69.69 7.65 -16.00
CA SER A 49 70.80 7.71 -15.03
C SER A 49 71.06 6.36 -14.35
N VAL A 50 72.24 6.19 -13.74
CA VAL A 50 72.64 4.94 -13.08
C VAL A 50 71.69 4.54 -11.94
N ASP A 51 71.10 5.50 -11.23
CA ASP A 51 70.16 5.23 -10.14
C ASP A 51 68.77 4.87 -10.67
N GLU A 52 68.31 5.48 -11.77
CA GLU A 52 67.11 5.05 -12.48
C GLU A 52 67.25 3.63 -13.04
N LEU A 53 68.44 3.26 -13.53
CA LEU A 53 68.71 1.90 -14.01
C LEU A 53 68.76 0.88 -12.87
N LYS A 54 69.23 1.26 -11.68
CA LYS A 54 69.15 0.39 -10.48
C LYS A 54 67.71 0.20 -10.02
N GLU A 55 66.90 1.25 -10.03
CA GLU A 55 65.49 1.14 -9.63
C GLU A 55 64.66 0.38 -10.67
N MET A 56 64.96 0.54 -11.96
CA MET A 56 64.40 -0.33 -13.01
C MET A 56 64.83 -1.80 -12.84
N ALA A 57 66.10 -2.07 -12.53
CA ALA A 57 66.57 -3.43 -12.28
C ALA A 57 65.95 -4.03 -11.01
N LYS A 58 65.59 -3.20 -10.03
CA LYS A 58 64.89 -3.60 -8.82
C LYS A 58 63.40 -3.87 -9.09
N GLN A 59 62.71 -2.97 -9.79
CA GLN A 59 61.32 -3.17 -10.24
C GLN A 59 61.18 -4.41 -11.13
N SER A 60 62.09 -4.63 -12.07
CA SER A 60 62.08 -5.83 -12.93
C SER A 60 62.41 -7.13 -12.17
N ARG A 61 63.06 -7.05 -10.99
CA ARG A 61 63.29 -8.18 -10.08
C ARG A 61 62.16 -8.39 -9.08
N GLU A 62 61.43 -7.33 -8.71
CA GLU A 62 60.28 -7.35 -7.80
C GLU A 62 58.95 -7.65 -8.52
N ASP A 63 58.89 -7.47 -9.85
CA ASP A 63 57.71 -7.72 -10.71
C ASP A 63 57.88 -8.87 -11.75
N PRO A 64 58.37 -10.08 -11.39
CA PRO A 64 58.38 -11.22 -12.33
C PRO A 64 57.08 -12.03 -12.32
N ASP A 65 56.17 -11.76 -11.37
CA ASP A 65 54.99 -12.55 -11.07
C ASP A 65 53.71 -11.76 -11.33
N ARG A 66 53.40 -11.54 -12.61
CA ARG A 66 52.02 -11.27 -13.03
C ARG A 66 51.11 -12.32 -12.41
N ALA A 67 50.10 -11.88 -11.69
CA ALA A 67 49.18 -12.76 -11.01
C ALA A 67 48.50 -13.70 -12.02
N LEU A 68 48.32 -14.98 -11.67
CA LEU A 68 47.71 -15.98 -12.55
C LEU A 68 46.36 -15.52 -13.13
N VAL A 69 45.60 -14.73 -12.36
CA VAL A 69 44.31 -14.15 -12.73
C VAL A 69 44.40 -13.12 -13.87
N GLU A 70 45.54 -12.48 -14.08
CA GLU A 70 45.73 -11.51 -15.18
C GLU A 70 45.78 -12.18 -16.56
N PHE A 71 46.06 -13.48 -16.58
CA PHE A 71 46.09 -14.31 -17.78
C PHE A 71 44.69 -14.82 -18.18
N ASP A 72 43.67 -14.66 -17.35
CA ASP A 72 42.31 -15.08 -17.63
C ASP A 72 41.75 -14.41 -18.91
N SER A 73 41.39 -15.20 -19.92
CA SER A 73 40.86 -14.69 -21.19
C SER A 73 39.33 -14.63 -21.24
N GLU A 74 38.60 -15.06 -20.20
CA GLU A 74 37.13 -15.03 -20.21
C GLU A 74 36.55 -13.62 -20.18
N ILE A 75 37.09 -12.72 -19.35
CA ILE A 75 36.53 -11.37 -19.15
C ILE A 75 37.64 -10.34 -19.01
N ASP A 76 37.70 -9.41 -19.97
CA ASP A 76 38.68 -8.33 -20.01
C ASP A 76 38.28 -7.17 -19.05
N LEU A 77 38.61 -7.37 -17.78
CA LEU A 77 38.40 -6.44 -16.66
C LEU A 77 39.57 -5.46 -16.49
N ARG A 78 40.09 -4.90 -17.60
CA ARG A 78 41.00 -3.74 -17.54
C ARG A 78 40.32 -2.61 -16.76
N ASN A 79 40.89 -2.27 -15.60
CA ASN A 79 40.44 -1.16 -14.74
C ASN A 79 41.14 0.16 -15.09
N ASP A 80 42.17 0.10 -15.93
CA ASP A 80 42.94 1.24 -16.44
C ASP A 80 42.25 1.95 -17.62
N LEU A 81 41.21 1.33 -18.20
CA LEU A 81 40.42 1.90 -19.27
C LEU A 81 39.10 2.47 -18.73
N PRO A 82 38.58 3.56 -19.32
CA PRO A 82 37.23 4.05 -19.02
C PRO A 82 36.15 3.04 -19.41
N GLU A 83 34.91 3.26 -18.95
CA GLU A 83 33.78 2.38 -19.28
C GLU A 83 33.35 2.53 -20.74
N ARG A 84 33.52 3.72 -21.33
CA ARG A 84 33.08 4.07 -22.69
C ARG A 84 34.23 4.29 -23.66
N PHE A 85 34.02 3.97 -24.94
CA PHE A 85 35.00 4.24 -25.99
C PHE A 85 35.17 5.75 -26.21
N SER A 86 34.10 6.53 -26.14
CA SER A 86 34.12 8.00 -26.29
C SER A 86 34.93 8.73 -25.20
N GLU A 87 35.21 8.09 -24.07
CA GLU A 87 35.97 8.65 -22.94
C GLU A 87 37.49 8.42 -23.03
N LEU A 88 37.95 7.63 -24.00
CA LEU A 88 39.37 7.35 -24.20
C LEU A 88 40.16 8.64 -24.51
N GLN A 89 41.06 8.98 -23.59
CA GLN A 89 42.03 10.07 -23.69
C GLN A 89 43.32 9.68 -24.42
N GLU A 90 44.12 10.67 -24.84
CA GLU A 90 45.41 10.48 -25.51
C GLU A 90 46.41 9.63 -24.69
N SER A 91 46.34 9.69 -23.36
CA SER A 91 47.19 8.91 -22.44
C SER A 91 46.99 7.40 -22.52
N HIS A 92 45.87 6.92 -23.07
CA HIS A 92 45.60 5.48 -23.23
C HIS A 92 46.25 4.89 -24.49
N PHE A 93 46.85 5.72 -25.35
CA PHE A 93 47.47 5.28 -26.59
C PHE A 93 49.00 5.21 -26.46
N PRO A 94 49.68 4.24 -27.09
CA PRO A 94 49.13 3.18 -27.95
C PRO A 94 48.30 2.14 -27.18
N LEU A 95 47.12 1.82 -27.72
CA LEU A 95 46.14 0.95 -27.06
C LEU A 95 46.30 -0.48 -27.58
N PHE A 96 46.45 -1.45 -26.67
CA PHE A 96 46.49 -2.89 -26.97
C PHE A 96 45.25 -3.55 -26.39
N ILE A 97 44.37 -4.08 -27.22
CA ILE A 97 43.05 -4.51 -26.75
C ILE A 97 42.55 -5.75 -27.50
N SER A 98 41.75 -6.57 -26.83
CA SER A 98 41.00 -7.62 -27.51
C SER A 98 39.84 -7.03 -28.32
N PHE A 99 39.49 -7.64 -29.45
CA PHE A 99 38.34 -7.20 -30.26
C PHE A 99 37.03 -7.20 -29.46
N ASP A 100 36.84 -8.20 -28.59
CA ASP A 100 35.62 -8.30 -27.79
C ASP A 100 35.52 -7.19 -26.73
N LYS A 101 36.64 -6.76 -26.14
CA LYS A 101 36.69 -5.62 -25.22
C LYS A 101 36.49 -4.29 -25.93
N LEU A 102 37.07 -4.11 -27.12
CA LEU A 102 36.81 -2.94 -27.97
C LEU A 102 35.31 -2.81 -28.25
N CYS A 103 34.65 -3.90 -28.64
CA CYS A 103 33.21 -3.92 -28.84
C CYS A 103 32.44 -3.58 -27.55
N SER A 104 32.89 -4.05 -26.36
CA SER A 104 32.23 -3.72 -25.10
C SER A 104 32.28 -2.22 -24.76
N LEU A 105 33.40 -1.54 -25.03
CA LEU A 105 33.52 -0.09 -24.84
C LEU A 105 32.56 0.68 -25.76
N LEU A 106 32.46 0.27 -27.04
CA LEU A 106 31.53 0.87 -28.00
C LEU A 106 30.07 0.62 -27.64
N GLU A 107 29.75 -0.54 -27.07
CA GLU A 107 28.40 -0.86 -26.61
C GLU A 107 27.96 0.00 -25.43
N GLU A 108 28.87 0.35 -24.52
CA GLU A 108 28.53 1.28 -23.43
C GLU A 108 28.15 2.66 -23.93
N ASP A 109 28.81 3.15 -24.98
CA ASP A 109 28.39 4.38 -25.63
C ASP A 109 26.96 4.28 -26.19
N ILE A 110 26.62 3.15 -26.82
CA ILE A 110 25.26 2.93 -27.35
C ILE A 110 24.24 2.89 -26.22
N ARG A 111 24.54 2.23 -25.08
CA ARG A 111 23.63 2.19 -23.92
C ARG A 111 23.36 3.59 -23.38
N HIS A 112 24.38 4.44 -23.37
CA HIS A 112 24.23 5.82 -22.94
C HIS A 112 23.41 6.68 -23.92
N ILE A 113 23.59 6.50 -25.23
CA ILE A 113 22.86 7.27 -26.26
C ILE A 113 21.41 6.76 -26.43
N LEU A 114 21.20 5.45 -26.36
CA LEU A 114 19.93 4.77 -26.62
C LEU A 114 19.60 3.75 -25.51
N PRO A 115 19.18 4.23 -24.33
CA PRO A 115 18.81 3.34 -23.23
C PRO A 115 17.68 2.38 -23.64
N GLY A 116 17.91 1.07 -23.48
CA GLY A 116 16.94 0.02 -23.78
C GLY A 116 17.10 -0.72 -25.12
N GLN A 117 17.95 -0.24 -26.05
CA GLN A 117 18.24 -0.97 -27.30
C GLN A 117 19.20 -2.14 -27.12
N ILE A 118 20.12 -2.02 -26.17
CA ILE A 118 20.98 -3.10 -25.70
C ILE A 118 20.46 -3.43 -24.30
N GLY A 119 20.15 -4.71 -24.05
CA GLY A 119 19.90 -5.16 -22.67
C GLY A 119 21.07 -4.77 -21.76
N SER A 120 20.87 -4.75 -20.44
CA SER A 120 21.99 -4.51 -19.52
C SER A 120 23.13 -5.51 -19.81
N LEU A 121 24.37 -5.18 -19.43
CA LEU A 121 25.54 -6.06 -19.67
C LEU A 121 25.30 -7.52 -19.22
N ALA A 122 24.39 -7.70 -18.25
CA ALA A 122 23.88 -8.96 -17.73
C ALA A 122 23.09 -9.84 -18.71
N SER A 123 22.36 -9.21 -19.64
CA SER A 123 21.31 -9.87 -20.42
C SER A 123 21.79 -10.39 -21.75
N ARG A 124 23.07 -10.20 -22.11
CA ARG A 124 23.56 -10.52 -23.44
C ARG A 124 24.26 -11.88 -23.46
N ASN A 125 23.48 -12.92 -23.74
CA ASN A 125 24.03 -14.22 -24.14
C ASN A 125 24.49 -14.08 -25.59
N LEU A 126 25.78 -13.78 -25.78
CA LEU A 126 26.37 -13.82 -27.13
C LEU A 126 26.47 -15.29 -27.55
N ILE A 127 25.77 -15.67 -28.61
CA ILE A 127 25.75 -17.07 -29.06
C ILE A 127 27.12 -17.42 -29.65
N GLY A 128 27.88 -18.24 -28.92
CA GLY A 128 29.09 -18.88 -29.42
C GLY A 128 28.78 -20.20 -30.15
N PHE A 129 29.83 -20.88 -30.62
CA PHE A 129 29.68 -22.19 -31.26
C PHE A 129 29.13 -23.25 -30.30
N GLU A 130 29.56 -23.26 -29.04
CA GLU A 130 29.05 -24.21 -28.03
C GLU A 130 27.54 -24.02 -27.76
N ASP A 131 27.08 -22.77 -27.69
CA ASP A 131 25.65 -22.45 -27.56
C ASP A 131 24.87 -22.92 -28.78
N PHE A 132 25.43 -22.70 -29.99
CA PHE A 132 24.83 -23.20 -31.22
C PHE A 132 24.76 -24.74 -31.22
N LEU A 133 25.84 -25.43 -30.87
CA LEU A 133 25.92 -26.89 -30.88
C LEU A 133 24.98 -27.54 -29.87
N HIS A 134 24.89 -27.01 -28.65
CA HIS A 134 24.11 -27.64 -27.59
C HIS A 134 22.67 -27.12 -27.50
N SER A 135 22.41 -25.85 -27.77
CA SER A 135 21.10 -25.22 -27.57
C SER A 135 20.28 -25.01 -28.86
N TYR A 136 20.92 -25.06 -30.03
CA TYR A 136 20.25 -24.84 -31.33
C TYR A 136 20.31 -26.06 -32.26
N TRP A 137 21.47 -26.71 -32.40
CA TRP A 137 21.67 -27.84 -33.31
C TRP A 137 20.65 -28.98 -33.13
N PRO A 138 20.24 -29.37 -31.90
CA PRO A 138 19.23 -30.41 -31.71
C PRO A 138 17.83 -30.06 -32.24
N SER A 139 17.56 -28.77 -32.50
CA SER A 139 16.27 -28.30 -33.02
C SER A 139 16.11 -28.49 -34.53
N PHE A 140 17.19 -28.74 -35.27
CA PHE A 140 17.20 -28.86 -36.73
C PHE A 140 16.91 -30.30 -37.23
N ARG A 141 16.10 -31.07 -36.50
CA ARG A 141 15.87 -32.50 -36.75
C ARG A 141 15.45 -32.76 -38.20
N GLY A 142 16.21 -33.63 -38.88
CA GLY A 142 15.96 -34.02 -40.27
C GLY A 142 16.68 -33.16 -41.32
N LEU A 143 17.04 -31.92 -40.99
CA LEU A 143 17.85 -31.03 -41.84
C LEU A 143 19.35 -31.15 -41.54
N ASN A 144 19.71 -31.51 -40.31
CA ASN A 144 21.09 -31.65 -39.84
C ASN A 144 21.75 -33.01 -40.16
N ASN A 145 21.03 -33.95 -40.77
CA ASN A 145 21.57 -35.26 -41.12
C ASN A 145 22.74 -35.12 -42.12
N SER A 146 23.88 -35.73 -41.80
CA SER A 146 25.11 -35.71 -42.63
C SER A 146 25.74 -34.33 -42.84
N LEU A 147 25.38 -33.33 -42.03
CA LEU A 147 26.02 -32.02 -42.01
C LEU A 147 26.92 -31.91 -40.78
N GLU A 148 28.09 -31.29 -40.96
CA GLU A 148 29.00 -30.99 -39.87
C GLU A 148 28.61 -29.64 -39.23
N PRO A 149 28.39 -29.57 -37.90
CA PRO A 149 27.88 -28.37 -37.24
C PRO A 149 28.75 -27.13 -37.38
N ASN A 150 30.08 -27.27 -37.32
CA ASN A 150 31.02 -26.16 -37.40
C ASN A 150 30.98 -25.48 -38.79
N LEU A 151 30.95 -26.26 -39.88
CA LEU A 151 30.81 -25.76 -41.24
C LEU A 151 29.50 -24.99 -41.43
N VAL A 152 28.39 -25.52 -40.91
CA VAL A 152 27.08 -24.83 -41.00
C VAL A 152 27.08 -23.53 -40.20
N TYR A 153 27.62 -23.53 -38.98
CA TYR A 153 27.72 -22.32 -38.16
C TYR A 153 28.61 -21.26 -38.82
N SER A 154 29.75 -21.68 -39.38
CA SER A 154 30.69 -20.81 -40.11
C SER A 154 30.06 -20.17 -41.34
N GLU A 155 29.24 -20.91 -42.08
CA GLU A 155 28.50 -20.39 -43.22
C GLU A 155 27.39 -19.41 -42.79
N ILE A 156 26.65 -19.71 -41.71
CA ILE A 156 25.60 -18.82 -41.18
C ILE A 156 26.21 -17.49 -40.72
N ILE A 157 27.21 -17.53 -39.84
CA ILE A 157 27.76 -16.33 -39.20
C ILE A 157 28.72 -15.61 -40.15
N GLY A 158 29.60 -16.33 -40.84
CA GLY A 158 30.62 -15.75 -41.72
C GLY A 158 30.08 -15.26 -43.07
N VAL A 159 29.14 -16.00 -43.68
CA VAL A 159 28.67 -15.72 -45.05
C VAL A 159 27.29 -15.07 -45.06
N ILE A 160 26.27 -15.78 -44.55
CA ILE A 160 24.88 -15.32 -44.62
C ILE A 160 24.70 -13.99 -43.88
N LYS A 161 25.36 -13.83 -42.72
CA LYS A 161 25.27 -12.63 -41.87
C LYS A 161 26.50 -11.75 -41.91
N GLY A 162 27.69 -12.33 -42.01
CA GLY A 162 28.97 -11.64 -41.89
C GLY A 162 29.52 -11.06 -43.18
N SER A 163 28.97 -11.43 -44.34
CA SER A 163 29.45 -10.92 -45.63
C SER A 163 29.14 -9.43 -45.84
N GLN A 164 29.90 -8.78 -46.72
CA GLN A 164 29.66 -7.37 -47.08
C GLN A 164 28.22 -7.13 -47.58
N ALA A 165 27.72 -8.00 -48.47
CA ALA A 165 26.37 -7.87 -49.01
C ALA A 165 25.28 -8.06 -47.94
N ALA A 166 25.55 -8.86 -46.89
CA ALA A 166 24.65 -8.99 -45.74
C ALA A 166 24.57 -7.69 -44.93
N PHE A 167 25.69 -6.97 -44.76
CA PHE A 167 25.73 -5.69 -44.08
C PHE A 167 24.97 -4.59 -44.85
N GLU A 168 25.16 -4.51 -46.16
CA GLU A 168 24.45 -3.55 -47.04
C GLU A 168 22.94 -3.83 -47.10
N SER A 169 22.50 -5.02 -46.70
CA SER A 169 21.10 -5.40 -46.65
C SER A 169 20.36 -4.77 -45.46
N LYS A 170 19.09 -4.39 -45.68
CA LYS A 170 18.22 -3.84 -44.63
C LYS A 170 18.00 -4.82 -43.47
N GLU A 171 17.98 -6.12 -43.77
CA GLU A 171 17.71 -7.17 -42.79
C GLU A 171 18.98 -7.62 -42.05
N GLY A 172 20.17 -7.39 -42.60
CA GLY A 172 21.47 -7.74 -41.98
C GLY A 172 21.93 -9.16 -42.23
N HIS A 173 21.30 -9.79 -43.19
CA HIS A 173 21.67 -11.07 -43.75
C HIS A 173 21.34 -11.06 -45.23
N LEU A 174 21.91 -12.01 -45.95
CA LEU A 174 21.53 -12.27 -47.33
C LEU A 174 20.09 -12.82 -47.39
N SER A 175 19.33 -12.42 -48.41
CA SER A 175 18.07 -13.07 -48.71
C SER A 175 18.31 -14.48 -49.26
N ARG A 176 17.28 -15.34 -49.23
CA ARG A 176 17.39 -16.70 -49.75
C ARG A 176 17.86 -16.73 -51.21
N SER A 177 17.27 -15.90 -52.07
CA SER A 177 17.68 -15.79 -53.47
C SER A 177 19.09 -15.22 -53.63
N ALA A 178 19.50 -14.26 -52.81
CA ALA A 178 20.85 -13.73 -52.85
C ALA A 178 21.89 -14.80 -52.46
N TYR A 179 21.56 -15.67 -51.51
CA TYR A 179 22.45 -16.72 -51.03
C TYR A 179 22.48 -17.97 -51.92
N VAL A 180 21.31 -18.47 -52.33
CA VAL A 180 21.20 -19.68 -53.15
C VAL A 180 21.53 -19.39 -54.61
N ASP A 181 21.00 -18.31 -55.18
CA ASP A 181 21.00 -18.09 -56.64
C ASP A 181 22.03 -17.05 -57.10
N ALA A 182 22.20 -15.94 -56.37
CA ALA A 182 23.04 -14.82 -56.81
C ALA A 182 24.52 -14.96 -56.41
N LEU A 183 24.82 -15.66 -55.32
CA LEU A 183 26.19 -15.90 -54.87
C LEU A 183 26.89 -16.87 -55.81
N SER A 184 27.99 -16.43 -56.42
CA SER A 184 28.81 -17.27 -57.30
C SER A 184 29.19 -18.58 -56.62
N ARG A 185 29.19 -19.69 -57.36
CA ARG A 185 29.73 -20.97 -56.87
C ARG A 185 31.21 -20.90 -56.49
N ARG A 186 31.94 -19.87 -56.94
CA ARG A 186 33.34 -19.62 -56.54
C ARG A 186 33.47 -18.93 -55.19
N GLN A 187 32.42 -18.26 -54.72
CA GLN A 187 32.39 -17.61 -53.40
C GLN A 187 31.79 -18.59 -52.40
N PHE A 188 32.57 -19.02 -51.41
CA PHE A 188 32.17 -20.01 -50.40
C PHE A 188 31.68 -21.33 -51.04
N PRO A 189 32.58 -22.08 -51.71
CA PRO A 189 32.22 -23.26 -52.51
C PRO A 189 31.88 -24.50 -51.68
N LEU A 190 32.33 -24.56 -50.41
CA LEU A 190 32.28 -25.78 -49.58
C LEU A 190 30.86 -26.32 -49.38
N LEU A 191 29.86 -25.45 -49.24
CA LEU A 191 28.46 -25.85 -49.03
C LEU A 191 27.56 -25.45 -50.21
N ALA A 192 28.14 -25.14 -51.38
CA ALA A 192 27.42 -24.61 -52.54
C ALA A 192 26.25 -25.49 -52.99
N ASP A 193 26.42 -26.82 -53.00
CA ASP A 193 25.40 -27.77 -53.45
C ASP A 193 24.27 -28.00 -52.42
N ILE A 194 24.44 -27.53 -51.17
CA ILE A 194 23.48 -27.71 -50.07
C ILE A 194 23.02 -26.39 -49.44
N ARG A 195 23.26 -25.26 -50.11
CA ARG A 195 22.87 -23.92 -49.64
C ARG A 195 21.39 -23.83 -49.26
N GLU A 196 20.51 -24.49 -50.00
CA GLU A 196 19.08 -24.52 -49.69
C GLU A 196 18.79 -25.12 -48.30
N LYS A 197 19.47 -26.21 -47.95
CA LYS A 197 19.36 -26.82 -46.63
C LYS A 197 19.96 -25.92 -45.55
N VAL A 198 21.14 -25.34 -45.82
CA VAL A 198 21.81 -24.42 -44.88
C VAL A 198 20.95 -23.19 -44.59
N TYR A 199 20.34 -22.58 -45.62
CA TYR A 199 19.46 -21.43 -45.44
C TYR A 199 18.18 -21.79 -44.65
N SER A 200 17.64 -22.99 -44.88
CA SER A 200 16.52 -23.50 -44.06
C SER A 200 16.91 -23.65 -42.58
N ILE A 201 18.13 -24.09 -42.29
CA ILE A 201 18.68 -24.12 -40.92
C ILE A 201 18.83 -22.69 -40.36
N PHE A 202 19.34 -21.75 -41.17
CA PHE A 202 19.46 -20.34 -40.80
C PHE A 202 18.11 -19.69 -40.43
N GLU A 203 17.04 -20.00 -41.16
CA GLU A 203 15.70 -19.49 -40.84
C GLU A 203 15.19 -20.00 -39.49
N ILE A 204 15.39 -21.29 -39.19
CA ILE A 204 15.03 -21.89 -37.89
C ILE A 204 15.89 -21.29 -36.77
N TYR A 205 17.21 -21.18 -37.00
CA TYR A 205 18.15 -20.55 -36.08
C TYR A 205 17.71 -19.12 -35.74
N THR A 206 17.42 -18.30 -36.76
CA THR A 206 17.00 -16.91 -36.59
C THR A 206 15.66 -16.79 -35.86
N ARG A 207 14.70 -17.67 -36.16
CA ARG A 207 13.41 -17.72 -35.46
C ARG A 207 13.59 -18.04 -33.98
N ASN A 208 14.37 -19.09 -33.67
CA ASN A 208 14.62 -19.52 -32.30
C ASN A 208 15.41 -18.46 -31.51
N LYS A 209 16.41 -17.85 -32.14
CA LYS A 209 17.20 -16.76 -31.56
C LYS A 209 16.33 -15.55 -31.23
N THR A 210 15.46 -15.15 -32.15
CA THR A 210 14.53 -14.03 -31.95
C THR A 210 13.54 -14.32 -30.82
N ALA A 211 13.01 -15.55 -30.74
CA ALA A 211 12.13 -15.98 -29.66
C ALA A 211 12.81 -16.01 -28.28
N ARG A 212 14.14 -16.18 -28.24
CA ARG A 212 14.96 -16.18 -27.02
C ARG A 212 15.57 -14.82 -26.69
N HIS A 213 15.40 -13.81 -27.55
CA HIS A 213 16.03 -12.49 -27.43
C HIS A 213 17.58 -12.54 -27.34
N GLU A 214 18.19 -13.53 -27.99
CA GLU A 214 19.65 -13.70 -28.00
C GLU A 214 20.29 -13.01 -29.22
N THR A 215 21.59 -12.72 -29.14
CA THR A 215 22.33 -12.06 -30.23
C THR A 215 23.60 -12.83 -30.55
N ASP A 216 23.98 -12.96 -31.82
CA ASP A 216 25.26 -13.55 -32.22
C ASP A 216 26.31 -12.49 -32.57
N ALA A 217 27.55 -12.92 -32.82
CA ALA A 217 28.68 -12.03 -33.10
C ALA A 217 28.42 -11.08 -34.28
N ALA A 218 27.77 -11.54 -35.35
CA ALA A 218 27.46 -10.69 -36.49
C ALA A 218 26.38 -9.63 -36.15
N ASP A 219 25.37 -9.98 -35.36
CA ASP A 219 24.38 -8.99 -34.88
C ASP A 219 25.01 -7.92 -34.00
N ARG A 220 25.95 -8.34 -33.13
CA ARG A 220 26.69 -7.47 -32.22
C ARG A 220 27.41 -6.37 -33.00
N THR A 221 28.26 -6.78 -33.94
CA THR A 221 29.05 -5.86 -34.76
C THR A 221 28.15 -4.97 -35.63
N ARG A 222 27.07 -5.53 -36.18
CA ARG A 222 26.10 -4.74 -36.97
C ARG A 222 25.42 -3.64 -36.15
N LEU A 223 25.02 -3.96 -34.93
CA LEU A 223 24.42 -2.98 -34.03
C LEU A 223 25.40 -1.83 -33.74
N ILE A 224 26.66 -2.17 -33.46
CA ILE A 224 27.72 -1.18 -33.25
C ILE A 224 27.88 -0.28 -34.47
N LEU A 225 28.04 -0.86 -35.67
CA LEU A 225 28.18 -0.12 -36.92
C LEU A 225 27.01 0.85 -37.19
N ARG A 226 25.77 0.44 -36.90
CA ARG A 226 24.58 1.29 -37.09
C ARG A 226 24.62 2.56 -36.24
N HIS A 227 25.20 2.48 -35.04
CA HIS A 227 25.26 3.59 -34.09
C HIS A 227 26.64 4.27 -34.02
N LEU A 228 27.65 3.73 -34.71
CA LEU A 228 29.03 4.19 -34.63
C LEU A 228 29.19 5.70 -34.89
N ARG A 229 28.47 6.25 -35.87
CA ARG A 229 28.50 7.70 -36.17
C ARG A 229 27.96 8.55 -35.02
N GLN A 230 26.99 8.05 -34.27
CA GLN A 230 26.43 8.72 -33.10
C GLN A 230 27.39 8.65 -31.91
N ILE A 231 28.15 7.55 -31.78
CA ILE A 231 29.14 7.33 -30.72
C ILE A 231 30.33 8.28 -30.87
N ILE A 232 30.88 8.38 -32.08
CA ILE A 232 32.14 9.10 -32.33
C ILE A 232 31.89 10.59 -32.70
N GLY A 233 30.67 10.93 -33.13
CA GLY A 233 30.27 12.29 -33.53
C GLY A 233 30.64 12.63 -34.97
N GLU A 234 29.82 13.47 -35.62
CA GLU A 234 29.94 13.83 -37.05
C GLU A 234 31.28 14.52 -37.42
N SER A 235 31.99 15.09 -36.43
CA SER A 235 33.24 15.82 -36.61
C SER A 235 34.52 15.01 -36.34
N GLN A 236 34.43 13.77 -35.87
CA GLN A 236 35.58 12.90 -35.54
C GLN A 236 35.61 11.59 -36.34
N VAL A 237 35.32 11.63 -37.65
CA VAL A 237 35.38 10.45 -38.54
C VAL A 237 36.80 9.84 -38.68
N ASP A 238 37.78 10.35 -37.94
CA ASP A 238 39.20 10.00 -37.98
C ASP A 238 39.77 9.68 -36.58
N TYR A 239 39.05 8.92 -35.75
CA TYR A 239 39.41 8.73 -34.32
C TYR A 239 40.75 8.02 -34.12
N LEU A 240 41.08 7.01 -34.94
CA LEU A 240 42.37 6.30 -34.91
C LEU A 240 43.24 6.71 -36.09
N GLN A 241 44.51 6.99 -35.83
CA GLN A 241 45.47 7.36 -36.85
C GLN A 241 46.19 6.14 -37.45
N VAL A 242 46.47 5.09 -36.66
CA VAL A 242 47.09 3.85 -37.15
C VAL A 242 46.44 2.64 -36.48
N LEU A 243 46.14 1.60 -37.27
CA LEU A 243 45.51 0.37 -36.79
C LEU A 243 46.35 -0.86 -37.18
N TYR A 244 46.61 -1.71 -36.20
CA TYR A 244 47.26 -3.01 -36.37
C TYR A 244 46.29 -4.11 -35.96
N VAL A 245 46.03 -5.05 -36.87
CA VAL A 245 45.12 -6.18 -36.63
C VAL A 245 45.88 -7.46 -36.86
N ASP A 246 45.98 -8.27 -35.81
CA ASP A 246 46.67 -9.56 -35.81
C ASP A 246 45.69 -10.73 -35.73
N GLU A 247 46.07 -11.86 -36.32
CA GLU A 247 45.21 -13.04 -36.52
C GLU A 247 43.87 -12.70 -37.21
N VAL A 248 43.92 -11.87 -38.26
CA VAL A 248 42.73 -11.34 -38.96
C VAL A 248 41.78 -12.44 -39.46
N GLN A 249 42.28 -13.66 -39.68
CA GLN A 249 41.47 -14.81 -40.08
C GLN A 249 40.47 -15.26 -39.00
N ASP A 250 40.65 -14.84 -37.75
CA ASP A 250 39.72 -15.13 -36.64
C ASP A 250 38.61 -14.05 -36.52
N ASN A 251 38.61 -13.03 -37.38
CA ASN A 251 37.58 -12.00 -37.45
C ASN A 251 36.58 -12.27 -38.59
N LEU A 252 35.32 -11.86 -38.38
CA LEU A 252 34.31 -11.84 -39.43
C LEU A 252 34.58 -10.69 -40.41
N MET A 253 34.11 -10.80 -41.65
CA MET A 253 34.23 -9.69 -42.62
C MET A 253 33.51 -8.42 -42.14
N ILE A 254 32.42 -8.55 -41.38
CA ILE A 254 31.75 -7.41 -40.74
C ILE A 254 32.57 -6.78 -39.60
N ASP A 255 33.38 -7.57 -38.88
CA ASP A 255 34.30 -7.06 -37.84
C ASP A 255 35.42 -6.24 -38.46
N ILE A 256 35.95 -6.71 -39.59
CA ILE A 256 36.93 -6.00 -40.42
C ILE A 256 36.34 -4.67 -40.89
N HIS A 257 35.06 -4.63 -41.28
CA HIS A 257 34.40 -3.36 -41.64
C HIS A 257 34.33 -2.38 -40.46
N LEU A 258 33.97 -2.86 -39.26
CA LEU A 258 33.98 -2.03 -38.04
C LEU A 258 35.38 -1.45 -37.78
N LEU A 259 36.40 -2.30 -37.77
CA LEU A 259 37.80 -1.89 -37.56
C LEU A 259 38.27 -0.89 -38.62
N ARG A 260 37.93 -1.12 -39.88
CA ARG A 260 38.20 -0.19 -40.99
C ARG A 260 37.53 1.16 -40.80
N THR A 261 36.30 1.19 -40.30
CA THR A 261 35.51 2.41 -40.07
C THR A 261 36.03 3.25 -38.91
N LEU A 262 36.72 2.63 -37.94
CA LEU A 262 37.37 3.34 -36.82
C LEU A 262 38.67 4.07 -37.24
N ALA A 263 39.27 3.67 -38.36
CA ALA A 263 40.56 4.18 -38.84
C ALA A 263 40.38 5.32 -39.86
N LYS A 264 41.18 6.39 -39.68
CA LYS A 264 41.21 7.59 -40.52
C LYS A 264 41.46 7.30 -42.01
N SER A 265 42.49 6.49 -42.30
CA SER A 265 42.89 6.16 -43.68
C SER A 265 43.08 4.66 -43.83
N VAL A 266 42.88 4.14 -45.04
CA VAL A 266 43.25 2.76 -45.40
C VAL A 266 44.76 2.56 -45.34
N ASP A 267 45.52 3.62 -45.68
CA ASP A 267 46.98 3.55 -45.82
C ASP A 267 47.70 3.29 -44.48
N ASP A 268 47.00 3.52 -43.35
CA ASP A 268 47.53 3.36 -41.99
C ASP A 268 46.98 2.11 -41.27
N ILE A 269 46.49 1.11 -42.03
CA ILE A 269 45.98 -0.16 -41.49
C ILE A 269 46.88 -1.33 -41.91
N TYR A 270 47.27 -2.13 -40.93
CA TYR A 270 48.10 -3.32 -41.13
C TYR A 270 47.31 -4.57 -40.71
N TRP A 271 47.11 -5.49 -41.65
CA TRP A 271 46.43 -6.77 -41.43
C TRP A 271 47.44 -7.92 -41.49
N SER A 272 47.52 -8.75 -40.45
CA SER A 272 48.33 -9.98 -40.44
C SER A 272 47.47 -11.21 -40.13
N GLY A 273 47.76 -12.33 -40.79
CA GLY A 273 47.04 -13.59 -40.59
C GLY A 273 47.42 -14.70 -41.58
N ASP A 274 46.89 -15.90 -41.34
CA ASP A 274 47.14 -17.13 -42.12
C ASP A 274 45.83 -17.83 -42.51
N SER A 275 45.52 -17.86 -43.81
CA SER A 275 44.29 -18.45 -44.35
C SER A 275 44.20 -19.99 -44.22
N ALA A 276 45.34 -20.67 -44.05
CA ALA A 276 45.38 -22.12 -43.81
C ALA A 276 44.97 -22.48 -42.37
N GLN A 277 45.03 -21.52 -41.44
CA GLN A 277 44.62 -21.67 -40.03
C GLN A 277 43.18 -21.18 -39.74
N THR A 278 42.36 -20.97 -40.76
CA THR A 278 40.93 -20.67 -40.63
C THR A 278 40.15 -21.93 -40.22
N VAL A 279 40.33 -22.35 -38.95
CA VAL A 279 39.64 -23.49 -38.31
C VAL A 279 38.64 -23.07 -37.23
N VAL A 280 38.63 -21.78 -36.87
CA VAL A 280 37.72 -21.21 -35.86
C VAL A 280 36.30 -21.20 -36.40
N ALA A 281 35.39 -21.78 -35.64
CA ALA A 281 33.97 -21.81 -35.98
C ALA A 281 33.41 -20.39 -36.10
N GLY A 282 32.76 -20.10 -37.22
CA GLY A 282 32.23 -18.76 -37.54
C GLY A 282 33.01 -18.03 -38.62
N SER A 283 34.26 -18.40 -38.90
CA SER A 283 35.10 -17.71 -39.89
C SER A 283 35.18 -18.44 -41.23
N ALA A 284 34.98 -17.70 -42.31
CA ALA A 284 35.23 -18.12 -43.69
C ALA A 284 36.25 -17.19 -44.38
N PHE A 285 37.17 -16.63 -43.59
CA PHE A 285 38.09 -15.58 -44.03
C PHE A 285 39.02 -16.01 -45.17
N ARG A 286 39.20 -15.10 -46.14
CA ARG A 286 40.24 -15.12 -47.18
C ARG A 286 40.83 -13.72 -47.34
N ILE A 287 42.14 -13.65 -47.56
CA ILE A 287 42.86 -12.41 -47.82
C ILE A 287 42.34 -11.76 -49.10
N ASN A 288 41.99 -12.54 -50.13
CA ASN A 288 41.38 -12.01 -51.34
C ASN A 288 40.01 -11.34 -51.09
N ASP A 289 39.22 -11.85 -50.14
CA ASP A 289 37.95 -11.22 -49.75
C ASP A 289 38.20 -9.90 -49.01
N LEU A 290 39.23 -9.84 -48.15
CA LEU A 290 39.70 -8.59 -47.51
C LEU A 290 40.20 -7.55 -48.54
N LYS A 291 40.97 -7.99 -49.55
CA LYS A 291 41.43 -7.13 -50.66
C LYS A 291 40.25 -6.55 -51.44
N ALA A 292 39.32 -7.42 -51.84
CA ALA A 292 38.14 -7.01 -52.60
C ALA A 292 37.25 -6.05 -51.80
N PHE A 293 37.10 -6.31 -50.50
CA PHE A 293 36.37 -5.46 -49.58
C PHE A 293 36.99 -4.06 -49.47
N THR A 294 38.30 -3.99 -49.19
CA THR A 294 39.03 -2.73 -49.04
C THR A 294 38.98 -1.89 -50.32
N TYR A 295 39.10 -2.54 -51.48
CA TYR A 295 38.98 -1.87 -52.78
C TYR A 295 37.59 -1.27 -53.01
N ARG A 296 36.51 -2.03 -52.74
CA ARG A 296 35.13 -1.53 -52.91
C ARG A 296 34.83 -0.38 -51.97
N ASP A 297 35.30 -0.43 -50.73
CA ASP A 297 35.15 0.63 -49.75
C ASP A 297 35.79 1.95 -50.23
N GLN A 298 37.02 1.88 -50.78
CA GLN A 298 37.69 3.03 -51.38
C GLN A 298 36.95 3.61 -52.59
N VAL A 299 36.36 2.75 -53.44
CA VAL A 299 35.60 3.16 -54.62
C VAL A 299 34.28 3.84 -54.22
N ASN A 300 33.60 3.31 -53.20
CA ASN A 300 32.30 3.82 -52.74
C ASN A 300 32.41 5.11 -51.92
N ALA A 301 33.54 5.36 -51.24
CA ALA A 301 33.77 6.56 -50.42
C ALA A 301 34.12 7.83 -51.24
N GLY A 302 34.44 7.70 -52.53
CA GLY A 302 34.82 8.83 -53.39
C GLY A 302 33.63 9.65 -53.90
N SER A 303 33.30 10.76 -53.24
CA SER A 303 32.39 11.78 -53.81
C SER A 303 33.06 12.53 -54.97
N TYR A 304 32.47 12.42 -56.16
CA TYR A 304 32.49 13.18 -57.42
C TYR A 304 33.51 14.29 -57.77
N THR A 305 34.51 14.70 -56.96
CA THR A 305 35.33 15.87 -57.31
C THR A 305 36.85 15.69 -57.44
N HIS A 306 37.51 14.67 -56.88
CA HIS A 306 38.90 14.37 -57.24
C HIS A 306 39.24 12.88 -57.09
N ARG A 307 39.31 12.14 -58.21
CA ARG A 307 39.75 10.74 -58.24
C ARG A 307 41.26 10.65 -57.97
N LYS A 308 41.68 10.52 -56.71
CA LYS A 308 42.91 9.77 -56.43
C LYS A 308 42.63 8.30 -56.78
N ALA A 309 43.54 7.65 -57.50
CA ALA A 309 43.42 6.22 -57.77
C ALA A 309 43.34 5.47 -56.41
N PRO A 310 42.46 4.47 -56.27
CA PRO A 310 42.40 3.65 -55.06
C PRO A 310 43.81 3.09 -54.76
N ALA A 311 44.27 3.22 -53.52
CA ALA A 311 45.59 2.78 -53.12
C ALA A 311 45.71 1.26 -53.33
N GLN A 312 46.80 0.81 -53.96
CA GLN A 312 47.02 -0.60 -54.24
C GLN A 312 47.25 -1.36 -52.93
N PHE A 313 46.44 -2.37 -52.65
CA PHE A 313 46.63 -3.24 -51.49
C PHE A 313 47.95 -4.02 -51.65
N THR A 314 48.99 -3.61 -50.91
CA THR A 314 50.29 -4.29 -50.93
C THR A 314 50.26 -5.50 -50.02
N THR A 315 50.61 -6.68 -50.54
CA THR A 315 50.75 -7.91 -49.75
C THR A 315 52.23 -8.17 -49.51
N PHE A 316 52.61 -8.55 -48.29
CA PHE A 316 53.95 -8.96 -47.94
C PHE A 316 53.90 -10.34 -47.29
N GLU A 317 54.59 -11.31 -47.88
CA GLU A 317 54.57 -12.71 -47.44
C GLU A 317 55.80 -13.04 -46.59
N LEU A 318 55.56 -13.62 -45.41
CA LEU A 318 56.61 -14.11 -44.51
C LEU A 318 56.86 -15.61 -44.75
N ASN A 319 57.70 -15.95 -45.72
CA ASN A 319 57.92 -17.34 -46.13
C ASN A 319 59.06 -18.07 -45.39
N VAL A 320 59.67 -17.47 -44.35
CA VAL A 320 60.75 -18.10 -43.57
C VAL A 320 60.25 -18.47 -42.18
N ASN A 321 60.24 -19.77 -41.87
CA ASN A 321 59.83 -20.29 -40.58
C ASN A 321 61.04 -20.42 -39.64
N PHE A 322 61.00 -19.68 -38.52
CA PHE A 322 62.02 -19.69 -37.47
C PHE A 322 61.64 -20.57 -36.26
N ARG A 323 60.41 -21.09 -36.23
CA ARG A 323 59.82 -21.79 -35.07
C ARG A 323 60.04 -23.30 -35.15
N SER A 324 59.75 -23.89 -36.31
CA SER A 324 59.72 -25.34 -36.50
C SER A 324 60.88 -25.84 -37.37
N LEU A 325 61.31 -27.08 -37.12
CA LEU A 325 62.35 -27.74 -37.91
C LEU A 325 61.86 -28.14 -39.32
N SER A 326 62.80 -28.24 -40.27
CA SER A 326 62.51 -28.45 -41.70
C SER A 326 61.59 -29.62 -42.03
N GLY A 327 61.75 -30.77 -41.37
CA GLY A 327 60.91 -31.93 -41.65
C GLY A 327 59.43 -31.69 -41.35
N ILE A 328 59.12 -30.97 -40.27
CA ILE A 328 57.74 -30.60 -39.90
C ILE A 328 57.20 -29.57 -40.91
N VAL A 329 57.99 -28.55 -41.25
CA VAL A 329 57.61 -27.51 -42.21
C VAL A 329 57.34 -28.10 -43.61
N CYS A 330 58.15 -29.06 -44.07
CA CYS A 330 57.91 -29.76 -45.33
C CYS A 330 56.59 -30.56 -45.33
N PHE A 331 56.28 -31.25 -44.23
CA PHE A 331 55.01 -31.96 -44.09
C PHE A 331 53.83 -30.99 -44.09
N ALA A 332 53.90 -29.92 -43.31
CA ALA A 332 52.87 -28.88 -43.26
C ALA A 332 52.66 -28.22 -44.64
N GLY A 333 53.73 -27.92 -45.36
CA GLY A 333 53.68 -27.40 -46.73
C GLY A 333 53.00 -28.35 -47.72
N TYR A 334 53.21 -29.67 -47.57
CA TYR A 334 52.48 -30.67 -48.36
C TYR A 334 50.97 -30.64 -48.07
N VAL A 335 50.56 -30.50 -46.79
CA VAL A 335 49.14 -30.41 -46.42
C VAL A 335 48.50 -29.15 -47.03
N VAL A 336 49.18 -28.00 -46.98
CA VAL A 336 48.70 -26.76 -47.62
C VAL A 336 48.56 -26.94 -49.14
N GLN A 337 49.55 -27.57 -49.79
CA GLN A 337 49.48 -27.85 -51.23
C GLN A 337 48.31 -28.79 -51.57
N ALA A 338 48.01 -29.76 -50.71
CA ALA A 338 46.87 -30.64 -50.89
C ALA A 338 45.54 -29.88 -50.80
N ILE A 339 45.41 -28.94 -49.84
CA ILE A 339 44.25 -28.06 -49.73
C ILE A 339 44.12 -27.21 -51.01
N HIS A 340 45.21 -26.62 -51.49
CA HIS A 340 45.21 -25.82 -52.71
C HIS A 340 44.80 -26.65 -53.95
N ASN A 341 45.24 -27.89 -54.06
CA ASN A 341 44.94 -28.74 -55.22
C ASN A 341 43.51 -29.27 -55.22
N LEU A 342 42.98 -29.66 -54.05
CA LEU A 342 41.64 -30.24 -53.92
C LEU A 342 40.56 -29.17 -53.75
N PHE A 343 40.90 -28.04 -53.13
CA PHE A 343 40.00 -26.95 -52.75
C PHE A 343 40.63 -25.57 -53.05
N PRO A 344 40.92 -25.26 -54.33
CA PRO A 344 41.71 -24.08 -54.73
C PRO A 344 41.11 -22.74 -54.27
N GLU A 345 39.80 -22.67 -54.08
CA GLU A 345 39.09 -21.45 -53.67
C GLU A 345 38.99 -21.30 -52.13
N SER A 346 39.55 -22.23 -51.35
CA SER A 346 39.38 -22.31 -49.88
C SER A 346 40.50 -21.68 -49.05
N ILE A 347 41.67 -21.45 -49.66
CA ILE A 347 42.84 -20.76 -49.08
C ILE A 347 43.45 -19.86 -50.16
N ASP A 348 44.12 -18.78 -49.75
CA ASP A 348 44.80 -17.89 -50.71
C ASP A 348 46.12 -18.52 -51.21
N PRO A 349 46.51 -18.31 -52.47
CA PRO A 349 47.79 -18.78 -52.99
C PRO A 349 48.94 -18.02 -52.30
N MET A 350 49.90 -18.74 -51.73
CA MET A 350 51.08 -18.20 -51.03
C MET A 350 52.32 -19.02 -51.37
N GLU A 351 53.50 -18.41 -51.28
CA GLU A 351 54.77 -19.11 -51.45
C GLU A 351 55.00 -20.16 -50.34
N PRO A 352 55.51 -21.37 -50.66
CA PRO A 352 55.79 -22.39 -49.65
C PRO A 352 56.79 -21.93 -48.58
N GLU A 353 56.48 -22.22 -47.32
CA GLU A 353 57.35 -21.92 -46.18
C GLU A 353 58.69 -22.67 -46.24
N LYS A 354 59.76 -21.98 -45.86
CA LYS A 354 61.12 -22.53 -45.76
C LYS A 354 61.61 -22.45 -44.32
N ALA A 355 61.97 -23.59 -43.74
CA ALA A 355 62.54 -23.61 -42.40
C ALA A 355 63.98 -23.10 -42.39
N LYS A 356 64.34 -22.37 -41.32
CA LYS A 356 65.73 -21.94 -41.10
C LYS A 356 66.64 -23.06 -40.59
N HIS A 357 66.08 -23.99 -39.82
CA HIS A 357 66.82 -25.05 -39.13
C HIS A 357 66.44 -26.43 -39.64
N TYR A 358 67.44 -27.31 -39.80
CA TYR A 358 67.24 -28.69 -40.24
C TYR A 358 66.67 -29.55 -39.12
N GLY A 359 65.75 -30.47 -39.46
CA GLY A 359 65.33 -31.54 -38.57
C GLY A 359 64.51 -32.62 -39.25
N ASP A 360 64.27 -33.69 -38.50
CA ASP A 360 63.60 -34.91 -38.97
C ASP A 360 62.13 -34.67 -39.38
N PRO A 361 61.63 -35.40 -40.38
CA PRO A 361 60.20 -35.41 -40.69
C PRO A 361 59.38 -36.03 -39.53
N PRO A 362 58.06 -35.77 -39.47
CA PRO A 362 57.16 -36.44 -38.53
C PRO A 362 57.35 -37.96 -38.54
N ILE A 363 57.24 -38.59 -37.37
CA ILE A 363 57.39 -40.05 -37.22
C ILE A 363 56.02 -40.70 -37.12
N LEU A 364 55.73 -41.65 -38.00
CA LEU A 364 54.53 -42.47 -37.97
C LEU A 364 54.82 -43.85 -37.35
N PHE A 365 54.09 -44.18 -36.29
CA PHE A 365 54.20 -45.48 -35.63
C PHE A 365 53.48 -46.59 -36.40
N THR A 366 53.97 -47.84 -36.29
CA THR A 366 53.53 -48.95 -37.17
C THR A 366 53.05 -50.21 -36.46
N ASP A 367 53.39 -50.38 -35.20
CA ASP A 367 52.91 -51.40 -34.27
C ASP A 367 51.79 -50.85 -33.36
N THR A 368 50.96 -49.96 -33.92
CA THR A 368 49.77 -49.41 -33.28
C THR A 368 48.61 -50.41 -33.36
N ARG A 369 47.87 -50.60 -32.26
CA ARG A 369 46.68 -51.47 -32.22
C ARG A 369 45.49 -50.69 -31.71
N ASN A 370 44.32 -50.94 -32.29
CA ASN A 370 43.05 -50.37 -31.83
C ASN A 370 42.47 -51.13 -30.62
N GLU A 371 43.33 -51.62 -29.72
CA GLU A 371 42.92 -52.30 -28.49
C GLU A 371 42.96 -51.30 -27.33
N ALA A 372 41.84 -51.16 -26.60
CA ALA A 372 41.77 -50.31 -25.43
C ALA A 372 42.83 -50.71 -24.39
N GLY A 373 43.63 -49.74 -23.94
CA GLY A 373 44.72 -49.99 -22.99
C GLY A 373 46.09 -50.23 -23.62
N TYR A 374 46.20 -50.45 -24.94
CA TYR A 374 47.49 -50.72 -25.59
C TYR A 374 48.39 -49.48 -25.62
N PHE A 375 47.82 -48.32 -25.97
CA PHE A 375 48.55 -47.04 -25.97
C PHE A 375 48.97 -46.61 -24.55
N GLU A 376 48.13 -46.88 -23.56
CA GLU A 376 48.40 -46.62 -22.16
C GLU A 376 49.49 -47.53 -21.62
N LYS A 377 49.45 -48.83 -21.95
CA LYS A 377 50.56 -49.75 -21.64
C LYS A 377 51.87 -49.31 -22.29
N PHE A 378 51.79 -48.79 -23.51
CA PHE A 378 52.94 -48.24 -24.23
C PHE A 378 53.56 -47.03 -23.53
N LEU A 379 52.76 -46.07 -23.07
CA LEU A 379 53.24 -44.87 -22.36
C LEU A 379 53.59 -45.12 -20.88
N LEU A 380 52.77 -45.88 -20.16
CA LEU A 380 52.90 -46.06 -18.71
C LEU A 380 53.86 -47.18 -18.31
N GLY A 381 54.13 -48.11 -19.23
CA GLY A 381 54.93 -49.31 -18.97
C GLY A 381 54.27 -50.25 -17.94
N SER A 382 54.89 -51.40 -17.71
CA SER A 382 54.49 -52.38 -16.67
C SER A 382 55.26 -52.19 -15.35
N SER A 383 56.18 -51.22 -15.26
CA SER A 383 57.01 -50.95 -14.07
C SER A 383 57.22 -49.44 -13.91
N THR A 384 57.32 -48.94 -12.67
CA THR A 384 57.52 -47.51 -12.35
C THR A 384 58.76 -46.88 -12.99
N SER A 385 59.78 -47.68 -13.31
CA SER A 385 61.01 -47.24 -13.99
C SER A 385 60.87 -47.04 -15.51
N ASN A 386 59.83 -47.60 -16.15
CA ASN A 386 59.59 -47.51 -17.59
C ASN A 386 58.43 -46.56 -17.95
N ARG A 387 57.92 -45.79 -16.97
CA ARG A 387 56.81 -44.87 -17.16
C ARG A 387 57.30 -43.61 -17.89
N VAL A 388 56.77 -43.37 -19.08
CA VAL A 388 57.01 -42.13 -19.82
C VAL A 388 56.21 -41.02 -19.16
N VAL A 389 56.90 -40.03 -18.61
CA VAL A 389 56.30 -38.79 -18.14
C VAL A 389 56.61 -37.71 -19.17
N PHE A 390 55.57 -37.09 -19.71
CA PHE A 390 55.70 -36.00 -20.65
C PHE A 390 56.14 -34.74 -19.89
N GLY A 391 57.11 -34.01 -20.45
CA GLY A 391 57.54 -32.72 -19.93
C GLY A 391 56.53 -31.61 -20.21
N ALA A 392 56.79 -30.43 -19.65
CA ALA A 392 55.94 -29.24 -19.79
C ALA A 392 55.78 -28.80 -21.27
N GLN A 393 56.80 -29.01 -22.10
CA GLN A 393 56.80 -28.64 -23.53
C GLN A 393 56.40 -29.81 -24.45
N GLN A 394 55.75 -30.85 -23.91
CA GLN A 394 55.26 -31.98 -24.68
C GLN A 394 53.74 -32.11 -24.55
N ALA A 395 53.07 -32.44 -25.65
CA ALA A 395 51.62 -32.53 -25.72
C ALA A 395 51.14 -33.73 -26.55
N ILE A 396 49.98 -34.26 -26.18
CA ILE A 396 49.21 -35.22 -26.97
C ILE A 396 48.00 -34.49 -27.53
N LEU A 397 47.93 -34.38 -28.86
CA LEU A 397 46.81 -33.77 -29.57
C LEU A 397 45.82 -34.83 -30.03
N VAL A 398 44.56 -34.63 -29.69
CA VAL A 398 43.43 -35.50 -30.06
C VAL A 398 42.38 -34.73 -30.85
N ARG A 399 41.43 -35.44 -31.47
CA ARG A 399 40.49 -34.83 -32.41
C ARG A 399 39.52 -33.82 -31.78
N ASP A 400 38.99 -34.13 -30.60
CA ASP A 400 37.96 -33.36 -29.92
C ASP A 400 38.08 -33.46 -28.38
N ALA A 401 37.25 -32.68 -27.68
CA ALA A 401 37.23 -32.62 -26.22
C ALA A 401 36.83 -33.94 -25.55
N GLU A 402 35.94 -34.73 -26.17
CA GLU A 402 35.50 -36.01 -25.64
C GLU A 402 36.65 -37.03 -25.68
N ALA A 403 37.37 -37.11 -26.80
CA ALA A 403 38.57 -37.93 -26.94
C ALA A 403 39.66 -37.51 -25.93
N ALA A 404 39.77 -36.21 -25.64
CA ALA A 404 40.74 -35.71 -24.67
C ALA A 404 40.43 -36.18 -23.25
N GLU A 405 39.17 -36.07 -22.81
CA GLU A 405 38.74 -36.54 -21.50
C GLU A 405 38.87 -38.07 -21.35
N GLN A 406 38.46 -38.83 -22.38
CA GLN A 406 38.57 -40.29 -22.38
C GLN A 406 40.03 -40.76 -22.35
N LEU A 407 40.94 -40.10 -23.06
CA LEU A 407 42.34 -40.47 -23.04
C LEU A 407 43.02 -40.03 -21.74
N ASP A 408 42.77 -38.81 -21.28
CA ASP A 408 43.37 -38.26 -20.05
C ASP A 408 42.97 -39.08 -18.80
N SER A 409 41.71 -39.52 -18.72
CA SER A 409 41.24 -40.40 -17.64
C SER A 409 41.98 -41.74 -17.62
N ARG A 410 42.29 -42.31 -18.79
CA ARG A 410 43.07 -43.56 -18.92
C ARG A 410 44.56 -43.35 -18.63
N LEU A 411 45.10 -42.17 -18.96
CA LEU A 411 46.50 -41.79 -18.69
C LEU A 411 46.72 -41.19 -17.28
N GLN A 412 45.70 -41.11 -16.43
CA GLN A 412 45.79 -40.66 -15.04
C GLN A 412 46.38 -39.24 -14.88
N GLY A 413 46.22 -38.36 -15.87
CA GLY A 413 46.67 -36.96 -15.80
C GLY A 413 48.19 -36.74 -15.82
N LEU A 414 48.96 -37.68 -16.37
CA LEU A 414 50.44 -37.60 -16.42
C LEU A 414 50.96 -36.94 -17.69
N CYS A 415 50.12 -36.85 -18.71
CA CYS A 415 50.44 -36.32 -20.03
C CYS A 415 49.52 -35.14 -20.30
N ASN A 416 50.02 -34.13 -21.00
CA ASN A 416 49.19 -33.01 -21.41
C ASN A 416 48.37 -33.40 -22.64
N VAL A 417 47.14 -33.87 -22.43
CA VAL A 417 46.21 -34.24 -23.50
C VAL A 417 45.29 -33.05 -23.78
N LEU A 418 45.24 -32.59 -25.03
CA LEU A 418 44.35 -31.50 -25.45
C LEU A 418 43.78 -31.72 -26.86
N PRO A 419 42.56 -31.22 -27.13
CA PRO A 419 42.03 -31.16 -28.49
C PRO A 419 42.90 -30.29 -29.40
N ILE A 420 42.95 -30.63 -30.69
CA ILE A 420 43.67 -29.84 -31.70
C ILE A 420 43.18 -28.39 -31.72
N MET A 421 41.87 -28.16 -31.60
CA MET A 421 41.30 -26.81 -31.59
C MET A 421 41.83 -25.97 -30.43
N ASP A 422 41.91 -26.56 -29.24
CA ASP A 422 42.40 -25.88 -28.04
C ASP A 422 43.92 -25.68 -28.06
N SER A 423 44.63 -26.42 -28.91
CA SER A 423 46.07 -26.24 -29.15
C SER A 423 46.39 -25.05 -30.04
N LYS A 424 45.40 -24.45 -30.73
CA LYS A 424 45.63 -23.28 -31.58
C LYS A 424 46.14 -22.11 -30.72
N GLY A 425 47.21 -21.48 -31.19
CA GLY A 425 47.91 -20.41 -30.45
C GLY A 425 48.88 -20.93 -29.37
N LEU A 426 48.90 -22.24 -29.09
CA LEU A 426 49.93 -22.87 -28.26
C LEU A 426 51.02 -23.47 -29.14
N GLU A 427 52.21 -23.64 -28.56
CA GLU A 427 53.33 -24.32 -29.22
C GLU A 427 54.03 -25.25 -28.24
N PHE A 428 54.55 -26.36 -28.77
CA PHE A 428 55.21 -27.41 -28.01
C PHE A 428 56.51 -27.81 -28.71
N ASP A 429 57.51 -28.21 -27.93
CA ASP A 429 58.73 -28.78 -28.50
C ASP A 429 58.43 -30.12 -29.17
N ASP A 430 57.65 -30.97 -28.49
CA ASP A 430 57.25 -32.27 -29.02
C ASP A 430 55.73 -32.47 -28.98
N VAL A 431 55.16 -32.95 -30.09
CA VAL A 431 53.73 -33.22 -30.23
C VAL A 431 53.51 -34.67 -30.64
N LEU A 432 52.56 -35.34 -30.00
CA LEU A 432 52.01 -36.63 -30.43
C LEU A 432 50.56 -36.45 -30.89
N ILE A 433 50.30 -36.65 -32.18
CA ILE A 433 48.96 -36.68 -32.75
C ILE A 433 48.40 -38.09 -32.55
N TYR A 434 47.33 -38.22 -31.78
CA TYR A 434 46.73 -39.50 -31.40
C TYR A 434 45.39 -39.72 -32.11
N ASN A 435 45.30 -40.82 -32.85
CA ASN A 435 44.09 -41.37 -33.47
C ASN A 435 43.31 -40.39 -34.36
N PHE A 436 44.00 -39.42 -34.95
CA PHE A 436 43.41 -38.38 -35.79
C PHE A 436 42.60 -38.91 -36.97
N PHE A 437 43.14 -39.88 -37.72
CA PHE A 437 42.49 -40.47 -38.89
C PHE A 437 41.39 -41.44 -38.48
N SER A 438 41.60 -42.25 -37.44
CA SER A 438 40.56 -43.15 -36.92
C SER A 438 39.32 -42.43 -36.38
N GLN A 439 39.50 -41.18 -35.91
CA GLN A 439 38.44 -40.33 -35.36
C GLN A 439 38.02 -39.21 -36.32
N SER A 440 38.51 -39.22 -37.56
CA SER A 440 38.19 -38.20 -38.56
C SER A 440 36.71 -38.25 -38.95
N ALA A 441 36.07 -37.09 -39.09
CA ALA A 441 34.71 -37.01 -39.61
C ALA A 441 34.65 -37.32 -41.12
N ALA A 442 35.77 -37.16 -41.83
CA ALA A 442 35.89 -37.59 -43.21
C ALA A 442 35.97 -39.14 -43.30
N PRO A 443 35.15 -39.79 -44.14
CA PRO A 443 35.19 -41.24 -44.28
C PRO A 443 36.53 -41.70 -44.86
N PRO A 444 37.00 -42.93 -44.58
CA PRO A 444 38.31 -43.43 -45.06
C PRO A 444 38.53 -43.25 -46.58
N ALA A 445 37.48 -43.43 -47.39
CA ALA A 445 37.55 -43.23 -48.83
C ALA A 445 37.79 -41.76 -49.27
N ALA A 446 37.45 -40.78 -48.44
CA ALA A 446 37.72 -39.36 -48.73
C ALA A 446 39.22 -39.09 -48.81
N TRP A 447 40.01 -39.70 -47.92
CA TRP A 447 41.47 -39.53 -47.86
C TRP A 447 42.20 -40.05 -49.11
N ALA A 448 41.59 -40.95 -49.88
CA ALA A 448 42.13 -41.43 -51.16
C ALA A 448 42.26 -40.32 -52.23
N HIS A 449 41.54 -39.19 -52.09
CA HIS A 449 41.70 -38.04 -52.98
C HIS A 449 43.10 -37.42 -52.90
N LEU A 450 43.80 -37.55 -51.76
CA LEU A 450 45.19 -37.09 -51.62
C LEU A 450 46.17 -37.89 -52.48
N LEU A 451 45.82 -39.13 -52.81
CA LEU A 451 46.63 -40.04 -53.63
C LEU A 451 46.32 -39.90 -55.13
N GLY A 452 45.35 -39.07 -55.51
CA GLY A 452 44.86 -38.99 -56.89
C GLY A 452 44.08 -40.24 -57.34
N ASN A 453 43.73 -41.14 -56.41
CA ASN A 453 43.11 -42.44 -56.68
C ASN A 453 41.59 -42.44 -56.48
N ALA A 454 40.95 -41.27 -56.46
CA ALA A 454 39.50 -41.15 -56.32
C ALA A 454 38.78 -41.85 -57.49
N ARG A 455 37.73 -42.62 -57.19
CA ARG A 455 36.95 -43.35 -58.21
C ARG A 455 36.12 -42.37 -59.04
N GLY A 456 36.58 -42.09 -60.26
CA GLY A 456 35.89 -41.21 -61.22
C GLY A 456 36.06 -39.71 -60.90
N ASN A 457 35.51 -38.83 -61.75
CA ASN A 457 35.51 -37.36 -61.60
C ASN A 457 34.67 -36.86 -60.39
N GLN A 458 34.62 -37.58 -59.28
CA GLN A 458 33.92 -37.16 -58.07
C GLN A 458 34.68 -36.01 -57.41
N ALA A 459 33.95 -34.95 -57.06
CA ALA A 459 34.51 -33.82 -56.32
C ALA A 459 34.90 -34.27 -54.90
N PRO A 460 36.01 -33.76 -54.34
CA PRO A 460 36.42 -34.10 -52.98
C PRO A 460 35.36 -33.61 -51.98
N PRO A 461 35.03 -34.41 -50.95
CA PRO A 461 33.98 -34.04 -50.00
C PRO A 461 34.41 -32.83 -49.16
N PRO A 462 33.52 -31.85 -48.87
CA PRO A 462 33.87 -30.61 -48.17
C PRO A 462 34.52 -30.83 -46.79
N VAL A 463 34.10 -31.87 -46.07
CA VAL A 463 34.67 -32.24 -44.76
C VAL A 463 36.17 -32.54 -44.82
N LEU A 464 36.70 -33.00 -45.96
CA LEU A 464 38.13 -33.24 -46.12
C LEU A 464 38.94 -31.93 -46.06
N CYS A 465 38.38 -30.81 -46.52
CA CYS A 465 39.05 -29.51 -46.41
C CYS A 465 39.24 -29.11 -44.93
N SER A 466 38.20 -29.26 -44.10
CA SER A 466 38.29 -29.00 -42.66
C SER A 466 39.28 -29.96 -41.97
N GLU A 467 39.29 -31.24 -42.32
CA GLU A 467 40.24 -32.21 -41.74
C GLU A 467 41.70 -31.88 -42.14
N LEU A 468 41.95 -31.46 -43.38
CA LEU A 468 43.29 -31.04 -43.80
C LEU A 468 43.77 -29.78 -43.08
N LYS A 469 42.89 -28.77 -42.89
CA LYS A 469 43.22 -27.57 -42.11
C LYS A 469 43.51 -27.94 -40.65
N LEU A 470 42.77 -28.86 -40.06
CA LEU A 470 43.04 -29.37 -38.70
C LEU A 470 44.36 -30.13 -38.60
N LEU A 471 44.69 -30.95 -39.59
CA LEU A 471 45.99 -31.65 -39.64
C LEU A 471 47.15 -30.65 -39.76
N TYR A 472 46.98 -29.60 -40.57
CA TYR A 472 47.95 -28.50 -40.67
C TYR A 472 48.12 -27.80 -39.31
N VAL A 473 47.02 -27.47 -38.63
CA VAL A 473 47.10 -26.86 -37.29
C VAL A 473 47.82 -27.79 -36.30
N ALA A 474 47.45 -29.08 -36.24
CA ALA A 474 48.03 -30.05 -35.32
C ALA A 474 49.55 -30.22 -35.52
N THR A 475 49.99 -30.32 -36.77
CA THR A 475 51.41 -30.51 -37.12
C THR A 475 52.24 -29.26 -36.86
N THR A 476 51.69 -28.08 -37.13
CA THR A 476 52.37 -26.78 -36.89
C THR A 476 52.47 -26.40 -35.42
N ARG A 477 51.83 -27.13 -34.49
CA ARG A 477 52.05 -26.94 -33.05
C ARG A 477 53.42 -27.45 -32.60
N ALA A 478 54.05 -28.33 -33.37
CA ALA A 478 55.34 -28.94 -33.05
C ALA A 478 56.51 -28.07 -33.53
N ARG A 479 57.43 -27.75 -32.62
CA ARG A 479 58.68 -27.03 -32.95
C ARG A 479 59.80 -28.00 -33.33
N ARG A 480 59.98 -29.09 -32.58
CA ARG A 480 61.13 -30.01 -32.72
C ARG A 480 60.75 -31.39 -33.24
N ARG A 481 59.82 -32.08 -32.59
CA ARG A 481 59.45 -33.47 -32.96
C ARG A 481 57.93 -33.61 -33.08
N CYS A 482 57.49 -34.27 -34.14
CA CYS A 482 56.09 -34.62 -34.35
C CYS A 482 55.97 -36.14 -34.46
N TRP A 483 55.11 -36.74 -33.64
CA TRP A 483 54.80 -38.16 -33.67
C TRP A 483 53.34 -38.35 -34.07
N ILE A 484 53.05 -39.34 -34.90
CA ILE A 484 51.69 -39.70 -35.30
C ILE A 484 51.44 -41.13 -34.86
N TRP A 485 50.50 -41.29 -33.94
CA TRP A 485 49.97 -42.57 -33.51
C TRP A 485 48.56 -42.70 -34.08
N ASP A 486 48.36 -43.63 -35.00
CA ASP A 486 47.03 -43.90 -35.53
C ASP A 486 46.82 -45.40 -35.76
N SER A 487 45.61 -45.87 -35.55
CA SER A 487 45.22 -47.28 -35.72
C SER A 487 44.29 -47.53 -36.90
N ASP A 488 43.97 -46.52 -37.72
CA ASP A 488 43.08 -46.64 -38.87
C ASP A 488 43.78 -47.18 -40.13
N ASP A 489 43.05 -47.91 -40.96
CA ASP A 489 43.55 -48.40 -42.25
C ASP A 489 43.71 -47.29 -43.31
N ALA A 490 43.02 -46.16 -43.19
CA ALA A 490 43.15 -45.01 -44.09
C ALA A 490 44.59 -44.48 -44.12
N ILE A 491 45.28 -44.48 -42.97
CA ILE A 491 46.68 -44.05 -42.89
C ILE A 491 47.61 -45.03 -43.62
N SER A 492 47.24 -46.31 -43.72
CA SER A 492 48.04 -47.34 -44.39
C SER A 492 48.24 -47.04 -45.87
N GLN A 493 47.23 -46.45 -46.53
CA GLN A 493 47.33 -46.02 -47.93
C GLN A 493 48.20 -44.77 -48.08
N LEU A 494 48.03 -43.77 -47.21
CA LEU A 494 48.80 -42.52 -47.21
C LEU A 494 50.28 -42.74 -46.83
N LYS A 495 50.53 -43.68 -45.93
CA LYS A 495 51.87 -44.02 -45.41
C LYS A 495 52.86 -44.35 -46.51
N THR A 496 52.45 -45.13 -47.50
CA THR A 496 53.34 -45.53 -48.60
C THR A 496 53.79 -44.30 -49.40
N GLU A 497 52.86 -43.38 -49.67
CA GLU A 497 53.12 -42.16 -50.43
C GLU A 497 53.91 -41.12 -49.62
N TRP A 498 53.59 -40.92 -48.36
CA TRP A 498 54.33 -39.99 -47.50
C TRP A 498 55.76 -40.45 -47.25
N THR A 499 55.99 -41.76 -47.17
CA THR A 499 57.33 -42.33 -47.01
C THR A 499 58.13 -42.21 -48.31
N SER A 500 57.53 -42.51 -49.47
CA SER A 500 58.22 -42.42 -50.77
C SER A 500 58.67 -40.98 -51.08
N ARG A 501 57.91 -39.98 -50.62
CA ARG A 501 58.22 -38.55 -50.74
C ARG A 501 59.12 -38.00 -49.62
N GLY A 502 59.51 -38.83 -48.65
CA GLY A 502 60.32 -38.40 -47.50
C GLY A 502 59.62 -37.43 -46.54
N LEU A 503 58.28 -37.37 -46.57
CA LEU A 503 57.47 -36.48 -45.73
C LEU A 503 57.30 -37.01 -44.32
N VAL A 504 57.42 -38.33 -44.12
CA VAL A 504 57.24 -39.01 -42.82
C VAL A 504 58.29 -40.11 -42.68
N ARG A 505 58.82 -40.30 -41.46
CA ARG A 505 59.65 -41.46 -41.11
C ARG A 505 58.80 -42.53 -40.41
N ILE A 506 58.99 -43.78 -40.76
CA ILE A 506 58.30 -44.90 -40.12
C ILE A 506 59.17 -45.47 -39.00
N GLU A 507 58.59 -45.65 -37.81
CA GLU A 507 59.24 -46.30 -36.67
C GLU A 507 58.31 -47.31 -35.97
N ARG A 508 58.90 -48.22 -35.20
CA ARG A 508 58.15 -49.04 -34.23
C ARG A 508 58.06 -48.30 -32.91
N ALA A 509 56.87 -48.12 -32.39
CA ALA A 509 56.58 -47.53 -31.09
C ALA A 509 57.41 -48.17 -29.99
N SER A 510 57.47 -49.51 -29.94
CA SER A 510 58.27 -50.27 -28.96
C SER A 510 59.74 -49.83 -28.84
N LEU A 511 60.36 -49.29 -29.89
CA LEU A 511 61.75 -48.81 -29.90
C LEU A 511 61.91 -47.36 -29.43
N MET A 512 60.81 -46.62 -29.28
CA MET A 512 60.80 -45.17 -29.09
C MET A 512 60.41 -44.72 -27.66
N ILE A 513 60.00 -45.64 -26.78
CA ILE A 513 59.52 -45.36 -25.41
C ILE A 513 60.46 -44.43 -24.62
N GLY A 514 61.76 -44.72 -24.60
CA GLY A 514 62.74 -43.90 -23.87
C GLY A 514 63.04 -42.53 -24.49
N ARG A 515 62.68 -42.31 -25.76
CA ARG A 515 62.91 -41.03 -26.48
C ARG A 515 61.73 -40.06 -26.36
N LEU A 516 60.59 -40.55 -25.86
CA LEU A 516 59.38 -39.76 -25.62
C LEU A 516 59.44 -39.00 -24.30
N ALA A 517 60.14 -39.51 -23.29
CA ALA A 517 60.25 -38.87 -21.98
C ALA A 517 61.21 -37.67 -22.04
N THR A 518 60.73 -36.49 -21.62
CA THR A 518 61.55 -35.29 -21.44
C THR A 518 61.35 -34.76 -20.03
N THR A 519 62.45 -34.52 -19.31
CA THR A 519 62.39 -33.92 -17.97
C THR A 519 62.23 -32.40 -18.09
N SER A 520 61.31 -31.84 -17.30
CA SER A 520 61.11 -30.39 -17.21
C SER A 520 61.35 -29.90 -15.79
N ASN A 521 61.97 -28.73 -15.67
CA ASN A 521 62.20 -28.08 -14.38
C ASN A 521 60.93 -27.37 -13.87
N LYS A 522 60.93 -26.96 -12.60
CA LYS A 522 59.77 -26.28 -11.99
C LYS A 522 59.38 -24.99 -12.72
N ALA A 523 60.35 -24.18 -13.17
CA ALA A 523 60.09 -22.92 -13.86
C ALA A 523 59.38 -23.14 -15.22
N GLN A 524 59.77 -24.19 -15.95
CA GLN A 524 59.10 -24.59 -17.19
C GLN A 524 57.64 -25.01 -16.95
N TRP A 525 57.38 -25.75 -15.86
CA TRP A 525 56.00 -26.10 -15.45
C TRP A 525 55.18 -24.89 -15.05
N VAL A 526 55.74 -23.91 -14.32
CA VAL A 526 55.04 -22.65 -13.99
C VAL A 526 54.72 -21.87 -15.25
N SER A 527 55.70 -21.68 -16.14
CA SER A 527 55.50 -20.95 -17.40
C SER A 527 54.43 -21.60 -18.27
N LYS A 528 54.45 -22.93 -18.41
CA LYS A 528 53.42 -23.65 -19.18
C LYS A 528 52.07 -23.63 -18.48
N GLY A 529 52.03 -23.69 -17.14
CA GLY A 529 50.81 -23.55 -16.35
C GLY A 529 50.12 -22.21 -16.59
N ARG A 530 50.89 -21.09 -16.61
CA ARG A 530 50.37 -19.76 -16.94
C ARG A 530 49.83 -19.69 -18.37
N GLU A 531 50.55 -20.26 -19.33
CA GLU A 531 50.11 -20.36 -20.74
C GLU A 531 48.81 -21.18 -20.87
N TYR A 532 48.70 -22.33 -20.20
CA TYR A 532 47.45 -23.11 -20.23
C TYR A 532 46.28 -22.38 -19.56
N PHE A 533 46.53 -21.70 -18.43
CA PHE A 533 45.51 -20.90 -17.77
C PHE A 533 44.99 -19.82 -18.71
N SER A 534 45.88 -19.20 -19.48
CA SER A 534 45.53 -18.10 -20.39
C SER A 534 44.68 -18.54 -21.58
N HIS A 535 44.88 -19.79 -22.03
CA HIS A 535 44.06 -20.44 -23.05
C HIS A 535 42.81 -21.14 -22.50
N ARG A 536 42.40 -20.86 -21.25
CA ARG A 536 41.24 -21.48 -20.57
C ARG A 536 41.37 -23.00 -20.34
N LEU A 537 42.59 -23.53 -20.45
CA LEU A 537 42.91 -24.94 -20.20
C LEU A 537 43.22 -25.18 -18.72
N TYR A 538 42.28 -24.80 -17.87
CA TYR A 538 42.46 -24.72 -16.42
C TYR A 538 42.81 -26.06 -15.75
N LYS A 539 42.29 -27.17 -16.27
CA LYS A 539 42.62 -28.53 -15.78
C LYS A 539 44.11 -28.85 -15.98
N LEU A 540 44.64 -28.54 -17.16
CA LEU A 540 46.05 -28.75 -17.51
C LEU A 540 46.95 -27.77 -16.76
N ALA A 541 46.51 -26.51 -16.62
CA ALA A 541 47.19 -25.52 -15.80
C ALA A 541 47.35 -26.01 -14.35
N ALA A 542 46.27 -26.52 -13.74
CA ALA A 542 46.29 -27.07 -12.39
C ALA A 542 47.27 -28.25 -12.25
N ALA A 543 47.37 -29.11 -13.27
CA ALA A 543 48.34 -30.21 -13.29
C ALA A 543 49.78 -29.69 -13.37
N CYS A 544 50.05 -28.69 -14.21
CA CYS A 544 51.37 -28.06 -14.33
C CYS A 544 51.80 -27.39 -13.01
N PHE A 545 50.92 -26.63 -12.36
CA PHE A 545 51.21 -26.00 -11.08
C PHE A 545 51.45 -27.02 -9.96
N ARG A 546 50.73 -28.15 -9.95
CA ARG A 546 51.02 -29.28 -9.05
C ARG A 546 52.43 -29.84 -9.28
N GLN A 547 52.85 -30.03 -10.54
CA GLN A 547 54.22 -30.49 -10.86
C GLN A 547 55.28 -29.46 -10.46
N ALA A 548 54.98 -28.16 -10.52
CA ALA A 548 55.86 -27.10 -10.06
C ALA A 548 55.93 -26.96 -8.52
N GLY A 549 54.95 -27.49 -7.78
CA GLY A 549 54.78 -27.28 -6.34
C GLY A 549 54.02 -26.00 -5.97
N GLN A 550 53.36 -25.34 -6.92
CA GLN A 550 52.54 -24.14 -6.72
C GLN A 550 51.10 -24.53 -6.37
N LEU A 551 50.85 -24.85 -5.09
CA LEU A 551 49.57 -25.40 -4.64
C LEU A 551 48.41 -24.38 -4.71
N ASN A 552 48.67 -23.10 -4.46
CA ASN A 552 47.65 -22.04 -4.53
C ASN A 552 47.14 -21.83 -5.96
N ASP A 553 48.07 -21.68 -6.91
CA ASP A 553 47.76 -21.57 -8.35
C ASP A 553 47.04 -22.82 -8.88
N ALA A 554 47.42 -24.01 -8.39
CA ALA A 554 46.72 -25.24 -8.72
C ALA A 554 45.28 -25.26 -8.18
N LYS A 555 45.04 -24.77 -6.96
CA LYS A 555 43.70 -24.67 -6.38
C LYS A 555 42.85 -23.66 -7.16
N LEU A 556 43.39 -22.48 -7.49
CA LEU A 556 42.73 -21.49 -8.32
C LEU A 556 42.36 -22.05 -9.70
N SER A 557 43.32 -22.71 -10.36
CA SER A 557 43.10 -23.36 -11.67
C SER A 557 42.01 -24.43 -11.59
N ASN A 558 41.96 -25.22 -10.51
CA ASN A 558 40.87 -26.18 -10.30
C ASN A 558 39.51 -25.48 -10.11
N ALA A 559 39.45 -24.38 -9.37
CA ALA A 559 38.21 -23.62 -9.18
C ALA A 559 37.67 -23.06 -10.51
N TYR A 560 38.55 -22.51 -11.34
CA TYR A 560 38.22 -22.08 -12.70
C TYR A 560 37.76 -23.24 -13.59
N HIS A 561 38.42 -24.40 -13.52
CA HIS A 561 37.98 -25.61 -14.23
C HIS A 561 36.57 -26.05 -13.81
N LEU A 562 36.28 -26.04 -12.49
CA LEU A 562 34.95 -26.36 -11.97
C LEU A 562 33.89 -25.39 -12.49
N MET A 563 34.20 -24.09 -12.52
CA MET A 563 33.33 -23.06 -13.10
C MET A 563 33.00 -23.35 -14.55
N THR A 564 34.01 -23.48 -15.42
CA THR A 564 33.79 -23.67 -16.87
C THR A 564 32.99 -24.95 -17.13
N ARG A 565 33.28 -26.03 -16.40
CA ARG A 565 32.53 -27.29 -16.49
C ARG A 565 31.07 -27.14 -16.06
N ALA A 566 30.81 -26.46 -14.94
CA ALA A 566 29.46 -26.24 -14.44
C ALA A 566 28.64 -25.34 -15.37
N LYS A 567 29.26 -24.28 -15.92
CA LYS A 567 28.67 -23.41 -16.95
C LYS A 567 28.31 -24.20 -18.21
N LEU A 568 29.21 -25.04 -18.72
CA LEU A 568 28.96 -25.90 -19.89
C LEU A 568 27.81 -26.90 -19.65
N LYS A 569 27.76 -27.55 -18.48
CA LYS A 569 26.65 -28.43 -18.11
C LYS A 569 25.32 -27.69 -18.09
N ARG A 570 25.30 -26.44 -17.63
CA ARG A 570 24.08 -25.60 -17.62
C ARG A 570 23.58 -25.33 -19.03
N LEU A 571 24.48 -25.11 -19.99
CA LEU A 571 24.11 -24.93 -21.41
C LEU A 571 23.44 -26.18 -22.00
N ARG A 572 23.88 -27.38 -21.57
CA ARG A 572 23.26 -28.66 -21.96
C ARG A 572 21.90 -28.90 -21.28
N GLY A 573 21.63 -28.25 -20.15
CA GLY A 573 20.33 -28.24 -19.48
C GLY A 573 20.37 -27.65 -18.08
N ASP A 574 19.38 -26.82 -17.75
CA ASP A 574 19.20 -26.25 -16.42
C ASP A 574 18.49 -27.26 -15.49
N ASN A 575 19.22 -27.81 -14.53
CA ASN A 575 18.67 -28.71 -13.52
C ASN A 575 19.23 -28.36 -12.12
N PRO A 576 18.56 -28.77 -11.03
CA PRO A 576 19.02 -28.42 -9.68
C PRO A 576 20.44 -28.89 -9.35
N SER A 577 20.86 -30.06 -9.85
CA SER A 577 22.22 -30.58 -9.64
C SER A 577 23.30 -29.68 -10.23
N VAL A 578 23.07 -29.15 -11.43
CA VAL A 578 24.01 -28.23 -12.09
C VAL A 578 24.07 -26.89 -11.37
N ARG A 579 22.94 -26.41 -10.81
CA ARG A 579 22.95 -25.20 -9.97
C ARG A 579 23.79 -25.40 -8.70
N ILE A 580 23.72 -26.57 -8.07
CA ILE A 580 24.60 -26.92 -6.94
C ILE A 580 26.06 -26.94 -7.40
N GLU A 581 26.39 -27.53 -8.55
CA GLU A 581 27.76 -27.51 -9.09
C GLU A 581 28.26 -26.07 -9.34
N LEU A 582 27.41 -25.16 -9.83
CA LEU A 582 27.74 -23.75 -9.99
C LEU A 582 27.99 -23.05 -8.66
N VAL A 583 27.18 -23.34 -7.63
CA VAL A 583 27.38 -22.82 -6.26
C VAL A 583 28.69 -23.34 -5.68
N ILE A 584 29.03 -24.62 -5.88
CA ILE A 584 30.30 -25.20 -5.44
C ILE A 584 31.46 -24.49 -6.15
N ALA A 585 31.40 -24.34 -7.48
CA ALA A 585 32.43 -23.64 -8.24
C ALA A 585 32.61 -22.18 -7.78
N ALA A 586 31.52 -21.46 -7.53
CA ALA A 586 31.55 -20.09 -7.02
C ALA A 586 32.20 -20.00 -5.63
N THR A 587 31.85 -20.93 -4.74
CA THR A 587 32.37 -20.97 -3.37
C THR A 587 33.86 -21.30 -3.35
N GLU A 588 34.31 -22.25 -4.19
CA GLU A 588 35.73 -22.55 -4.35
C GLU A 588 36.52 -21.34 -4.90
N LEU A 589 35.93 -20.57 -5.83
CA LEU A 589 36.53 -19.31 -6.31
C LEU A 589 36.62 -18.27 -5.18
N GLU A 590 35.56 -18.08 -4.38
CA GLU A 590 35.60 -17.18 -3.21
C GLU A 590 36.65 -17.63 -2.19
N ASP A 591 36.75 -18.92 -1.89
CA ASP A 591 37.76 -19.46 -0.97
C ASP A 591 39.18 -19.22 -1.50
N CYS A 592 39.38 -19.27 -2.82
CA CYS A 592 40.68 -18.94 -3.41
C CYS A 592 41.07 -17.49 -3.10
N THR A 593 40.13 -16.53 -3.04
CA THR A 593 40.46 -15.12 -2.76
C THR A 593 41.10 -14.89 -1.38
N GLN A 594 40.96 -15.85 -0.46
CA GLN A 594 41.57 -15.81 0.88
C GLN A 594 43.02 -16.35 0.90
N LEU A 595 43.46 -17.01 -0.18
CA LEU A 595 44.81 -17.55 -0.27
C LEU A 595 45.85 -16.43 -0.42
N PRO A 596 47.06 -16.59 0.15
CA PRO A 596 48.16 -15.67 -0.08
C PRO A 596 48.60 -15.71 -1.55
N GLU A 597 49.15 -14.61 -2.06
CA GLU A 597 49.72 -14.47 -3.42
C GLU A 597 48.71 -14.50 -4.60
N ILE A 598 47.40 -14.61 -4.34
CA ILE A 598 46.40 -14.37 -5.38
C ILE A 598 46.30 -12.88 -5.63
N GLY A 599 46.71 -12.44 -6.83
CA GLY A 599 46.67 -11.04 -7.26
C GLY A 599 45.26 -10.49 -7.41
N ASN A 600 44.82 -10.12 -8.62
CA ASN A 600 43.57 -9.38 -8.84
C ASN A 600 42.29 -10.14 -8.37
N LYS A 601 41.97 -10.04 -7.08
CA LYS A 601 40.83 -10.71 -6.43
C LYS A 601 39.48 -10.30 -7.02
N ALA A 602 39.39 -9.10 -7.60
CA ALA A 602 38.16 -8.59 -8.18
C ALA A 602 37.67 -9.47 -9.33
N ASN A 603 38.58 -9.96 -10.18
CA ASN A 603 38.23 -10.85 -11.29
C ASN A 603 37.71 -12.20 -10.80
N VAL A 604 38.31 -12.75 -9.74
CA VAL A 604 37.88 -14.01 -9.14
C VAL A 604 36.47 -13.86 -8.54
N TYR A 605 36.22 -12.75 -7.82
CA TYR A 605 34.87 -12.44 -7.33
C TYR A 605 33.86 -12.23 -8.44
N HIS A 606 34.26 -11.62 -9.56
CA HIS A 606 33.38 -11.45 -10.71
C HIS A 606 32.94 -12.81 -11.27
N HIS A 607 33.88 -13.75 -11.42
CA HIS A 607 33.58 -15.11 -11.85
C HIS A 607 32.68 -15.86 -10.86
N ALA A 608 32.97 -15.77 -9.57
CA ALA A 608 32.10 -16.32 -8.53
C ALA A 608 30.68 -15.74 -8.61
N ALA A 609 30.56 -14.43 -8.83
CA ALA A 609 29.28 -13.75 -8.98
C ALA A 609 28.50 -14.26 -10.20
N THR A 610 29.15 -14.43 -11.36
CA THR A 610 28.49 -14.99 -12.56
C THR A 610 27.99 -16.42 -12.33
N CYS A 611 28.72 -17.21 -11.53
CA CYS A 611 28.30 -18.56 -11.16
C CYS A 611 27.10 -18.55 -10.20
N TYR A 612 27.11 -17.69 -9.18
CA TYR A 612 25.96 -17.53 -8.27
C TYR A 612 24.72 -17.02 -8.99
N GLU A 613 24.87 -16.03 -9.87
CA GLU A 613 23.79 -15.53 -10.72
C GLU A 613 23.25 -16.65 -11.62
N SER A 614 24.14 -17.42 -12.22
CA SER A 614 23.79 -18.59 -13.03
C SER A 614 23.05 -19.68 -12.25
N ALA A 615 23.36 -19.82 -10.97
CA ALA A 615 22.69 -20.73 -10.04
C ALA A 615 21.36 -20.17 -9.48
N ARG A 616 21.02 -18.91 -9.77
CA ARG A 616 19.89 -18.14 -9.22
C ARG A 616 20.03 -17.79 -7.72
N GLU A 617 21.25 -17.76 -7.21
CA GLU A 617 21.60 -17.34 -5.84
C GLU A 617 21.91 -15.83 -5.81
N LEU A 618 20.88 -15.00 -6.00
CA LEU A 618 21.04 -13.58 -6.32
C LEU A 618 21.65 -12.75 -5.18
N ILE A 619 21.42 -13.14 -3.91
CA ILE A 619 22.02 -12.47 -2.74
C ILE A 619 23.54 -12.68 -2.72
N ARG A 620 23.99 -13.91 -2.95
CA ARG A 620 25.44 -14.22 -3.02
C ARG A 620 26.06 -13.61 -4.26
N ALA A 621 25.36 -13.64 -5.39
CA ALA A 621 25.79 -12.98 -6.62
C ALA A 621 26.00 -11.47 -6.41
N SER A 622 25.04 -10.79 -5.79
CA SER A 622 25.12 -9.37 -5.43
C SER A 622 26.35 -9.06 -4.59
N ALA A 623 26.56 -9.82 -3.50
CA ALA A 623 27.71 -9.64 -2.62
C ALA A 623 29.04 -9.86 -3.36
N ALA A 624 29.13 -10.88 -4.20
CA ALA A 624 30.30 -11.16 -5.00
C ALA A 624 30.56 -10.06 -6.06
N TYR A 625 29.53 -9.54 -6.74
CA TYR A 625 29.69 -8.42 -7.68
C TYR A 625 30.17 -7.13 -6.99
N ILE A 626 29.66 -6.85 -5.79
CA ILE A 626 30.11 -5.72 -4.97
C ILE A 626 31.59 -5.88 -4.60
N ARG A 627 32.02 -7.07 -4.16
CA ARG A 627 33.44 -7.36 -3.87
C ARG A 627 34.33 -7.33 -5.12
N ALA A 628 33.76 -7.58 -6.29
CA ALA A 628 34.42 -7.41 -7.58
C ALA A 628 34.56 -5.93 -8.01
N GLY A 629 34.10 -4.96 -7.21
CA GLY A 629 34.11 -3.54 -7.54
C GLY A 629 32.96 -3.09 -8.45
N ARG A 630 32.03 -3.99 -8.82
CA ARG A 630 30.86 -3.68 -9.66
C ARG A 630 29.64 -3.35 -8.80
N HIS A 631 29.76 -2.31 -7.99
CA HIS A 631 28.72 -1.89 -7.05
C HIS A 631 27.36 -1.61 -7.72
N PRO A 632 27.26 -0.85 -8.82
CA PRO A 632 25.96 -0.55 -9.46
C PRO A 632 25.23 -1.81 -9.88
N TYR A 633 25.97 -2.74 -10.49
CA TYR A 633 25.41 -3.99 -10.97
C TYR A 633 24.99 -4.94 -9.84
N GLY A 634 25.85 -5.09 -8.82
CA GLY A 634 25.55 -5.90 -7.65
C GLY A 634 24.32 -5.41 -6.88
N VAL A 635 24.02 -4.11 -6.89
CA VAL A 635 22.78 -3.58 -6.30
C VAL A 635 21.59 -3.82 -7.24
N GLN A 636 21.72 -3.49 -8.53
CA GLN A 636 20.64 -3.61 -9.53
C GLN A 636 20.03 -5.03 -9.59
N ILE A 637 20.86 -6.07 -9.53
CA ILE A 637 20.40 -7.46 -9.65
C ILE A 637 19.35 -7.83 -8.59
N LEU A 638 19.43 -7.26 -7.39
CA LEU A 638 18.46 -7.50 -6.32
C LEU A 638 17.13 -6.77 -6.59
N PHE A 639 17.17 -5.58 -7.19
CA PHE A 639 15.98 -4.85 -7.61
C PHE A 639 15.28 -5.54 -8.78
N ASP A 640 16.03 -6.02 -9.77
CA ASP A 640 15.50 -6.77 -10.90
C ASP A 640 14.85 -8.08 -10.45
N ALA A 641 15.43 -8.72 -9.42
CA ALA A 641 14.88 -9.89 -8.74
C ALA A 641 13.64 -9.62 -7.89
N ARG A 642 13.27 -8.34 -7.69
CA ARG A 642 12.24 -7.88 -6.75
C ARG A 642 12.54 -8.20 -5.27
N ASP A 643 13.81 -8.40 -4.92
CA ASP A 643 14.27 -8.48 -3.53
C ASP A 643 14.69 -7.09 -3.03
N PHE A 644 13.69 -6.26 -2.78
CA PHE A 644 13.89 -4.90 -2.30
C PHE A 644 14.52 -4.85 -0.89
N SER A 645 14.40 -5.92 -0.10
CA SER A 645 14.89 -5.98 1.29
C SER A 645 16.41 -6.04 1.38
N ASN A 646 17.02 -6.94 0.62
CA ASN A 646 18.47 -7.00 0.48
C ASN A 646 18.96 -5.88 -0.44
N GLY A 647 18.18 -5.53 -1.48
CA GLY A 647 18.49 -4.45 -2.42
C GLY A 647 18.65 -3.08 -1.74
N ALA A 648 17.74 -2.72 -0.83
CA ALA A 648 17.80 -1.45 -0.10
C ALA A 648 19.00 -1.36 0.84
N ARG A 649 19.36 -2.47 1.53
CA ARG A 649 20.57 -2.52 2.36
C ARG A 649 21.83 -2.35 1.50
N ALA A 650 21.95 -3.13 0.43
CA ALA A 650 23.07 -3.02 -0.51
C ALA A 650 23.17 -1.62 -1.14
N LEU A 651 22.03 -0.98 -1.46
CA LEU A 651 21.98 0.37 -2.00
C LEU A 651 22.57 1.41 -1.03
N VAL A 652 22.24 1.30 0.26
CA VAL A 652 22.71 2.23 1.30
C VAL A 652 24.18 2.00 1.62
N ASP A 653 24.59 0.75 1.82
CA ASP A 653 25.97 0.38 2.15
C ASP A 653 26.97 0.81 1.06
N ASN A 654 26.51 0.92 -0.19
CA ASN A 654 27.34 1.26 -1.35
C ASN A 654 27.11 2.67 -1.90
N ARG A 655 26.43 3.57 -1.16
CA ARG A 655 26.04 4.92 -1.62
C ARG A 655 27.20 5.73 -2.24
N GLN A 656 28.41 5.60 -1.72
CA GLN A 656 29.60 6.34 -2.19
C GLN A 656 30.14 5.86 -3.55
N HIS A 657 29.79 4.64 -3.98
CA HIS A 657 30.26 4.01 -5.22
C HIS A 657 29.22 4.04 -6.34
N LEU A 658 28.09 4.72 -6.13
CA LEU A 658 26.98 4.78 -7.08
C LEU A 658 26.83 6.19 -7.64
N ASP A 659 26.49 6.27 -8.92
CA ASP A 659 26.07 7.52 -9.55
C ASP A 659 24.83 8.11 -8.82
N LYS A 660 24.75 9.44 -8.74
CA LYS A 660 23.71 10.14 -7.99
C LYS A 660 22.32 9.91 -8.57
N ASP A 661 22.19 9.91 -9.90
CA ASP A 661 20.91 9.72 -10.57
C ASP A 661 20.48 8.26 -10.50
N PHE A 662 21.43 7.33 -10.67
CA PHE A 662 21.19 5.90 -10.48
C PHE A 662 20.73 5.57 -9.06
N PHE A 663 21.43 6.08 -8.04
CA PHE A 663 21.05 5.91 -6.63
C PHE A 663 19.65 6.49 -6.37
N LYS A 664 19.34 7.69 -6.88
CA LYS A 664 18.03 8.32 -6.70
C LYS A 664 16.92 7.48 -7.33
N SER A 665 17.14 6.92 -8.51
CA SER A 665 16.18 6.05 -9.21
C SER A 665 15.88 4.77 -8.41
N LEU A 666 16.91 4.05 -7.97
CA LEU A 666 16.71 2.82 -7.18
C LEU A 666 16.14 3.09 -5.79
N ARG A 667 16.58 4.19 -5.15
CA ARG A 667 16.02 4.66 -3.88
C ARG A 667 14.53 4.92 -4.03
N GLU A 668 14.11 5.55 -5.11
CA GLU A 668 12.70 5.81 -5.42
C GLU A 668 11.91 4.50 -5.61
N GLN A 669 12.45 3.52 -6.34
CA GLN A 669 11.81 2.22 -6.51
C GLN A 669 11.63 1.48 -5.17
N ALA A 670 12.66 1.43 -4.33
CA ALA A 670 12.57 0.83 -3.00
C ALA A 670 11.53 1.54 -2.12
N ARG A 671 11.57 2.88 -2.10
CA ARG A 671 10.60 3.69 -1.34
C ARG A 671 9.18 3.38 -1.77
N MET A 672 8.88 3.43 -3.07
CA MET A 672 7.55 3.12 -3.59
C MET A 672 7.12 1.69 -3.22
N HIS A 673 8.01 0.71 -3.33
CA HIS A 673 7.70 -0.68 -2.96
C HIS A 673 7.27 -0.80 -1.50
N PHE A 674 8.12 -0.39 -0.56
CA PHE A 674 7.86 -0.52 0.87
C PHE A 674 6.68 0.33 1.34
N PHE A 675 6.47 1.54 0.78
CA PHE A 675 5.28 2.35 1.05
C PHE A 675 4.00 1.69 0.55
N SER A 676 4.01 1.06 -0.63
CA SER A 676 2.84 0.37 -1.15
C SER A 676 2.42 -0.85 -0.31
N ARG A 677 3.39 -1.51 0.35
CA ARG A 677 3.19 -2.72 1.16
C ARG A 677 3.09 -2.49 2.66
N ARG A 678 3.30 -1.25 3.13
CA ARG A 678 3.26 -0.85 4.55
C ARG A 678 4.37 -1.50 5.40
N GLU A 679 5.53 -1.77 4.80
CA GLU A 679 6.68 -2.40 5.45
C GLU A 679 7.64 -1.32 6.02
N TYR A 680 7.19 -0.58 7.03
CA TYR A 680 7.88 0.63 7.50
C TYR A 680 9.24 0.38 8.19
N SER A 681 9.45 -0.80 8.77
CA SER A 681 10.71 -1.17 9.44
C SER A 681 11.92 -1.18 8.50
N GLN A 682 11.71 -1.44 7.21
CA GLN A 682 12.77 -1.47 6.20
C GLN A 682 13.03 -0.10 5.56
N LEU A 683 12.23 0.92 5.88
CA LEU A 683 12.36 2.28 5.33
C LEU A 683 13.44 3.12 6.04
N GLY A 684 13.87 2.73 7.24
CA GLY A 684 14.84 3.48 8.05
C GLY A 684 16.09 3.93 7.26
N PRO A 685 16.81 3.01 6.60
CA PRO A 685 18.04 3.34 5.85
C PRO A 685 17.79 4.19 4.59
N LEU A 686 16.56 4.19 4.06
CA LEU A 686 16.22 4.82 2.78
C LEU A 686 15.84 6.29 2.91
N PHE A 687 15.71 6.84 4.11
CA PHE A 687 15.38 8.25 4.35
C PHE A 687 16.41 8.88 5.29
N ASP A 688 16.73 10.14 5.02
CA ASP A 688 17.73 10.86 5.81
C ASP A 688 17.13 11.34 7.16
N SER A 689 15.80 11.57 7.22
CA SER A 689 15.05 11.96 8.42
C SER A 689 13.61 11.41 8.44
N VAL A 690 12.91 11.49 9.58
CA VAL A 690 11.49 11.15 9.68
C VAL A 690 10.63 12.20 8.96
N GLU A 691 11.05 13.46 9.04
CA GLU A 691 10.44 14.60 8.36
C GLU A 691 10.46 14.41 6.83
N ASP A 692 11.56 13.87 6.27
CA ASP A 692 11.64 13.53 4.85
C ASP A 692 10.67 12.41 4.47
N LYS A 693 10.39 11.45 5.36
CA LYS A 693 9.37 10.39 5.12
C LYS A 693 7.98 10.99 5.06
N VAL A 694 7.66 11.88 6.00
CA VAL A 694 6.37 12.59 6.08
C VAL A 694 6.17 13.48 4.84
N LYS A 695 7.19 14.26 4.47
CA LYS A 695 7.16 15.10 3.27
C LYS A 695 6.95 14.28 1.99
N TYR A 696 7.69 13.18 1.84
CA TYR A 696 7.56 12.29 0.69
C TYR A 696 6.14 11.71 0.57
N ALA A 697 5.53 11.31 1.69
CA ALA A 697 4.16 10.81 1.69
C ALA A 697 3.12 11.90 1.33
N ARG A 698 3.32 13.14 1.80
CA ARG A 698 2.49 14.31 1.46
C ARG A 698 2.58 14.66 -0.03
N ASP A 699 3.79 14.82 -0.57
CA ASP A 699 4.02 15.20 -1.97
C ASP A 699 3.39 14.20 -2.96
N ARG A 700 3.29 12.92 -2.57
CA ARG A 700 2.74 11.83 -3.38
C ARG A 700 1.26 11.53 -3.13
N ASN A 701 0.58 12.29 -2.26
CA ASN A 701 -0.81 12.06 -1.84
C ASN A 701 -1.08 10.67 -1.24
N LEU A 702 -0.10 10.05 -0.57
CA LEU A 702 -0.24 8.73 0.07
C LEU A 702 -0.84 8.84 1.48
N ARG A 703 -2.09 9.29 1.58
CA ARG A 703 -2.75 9.67 2.85
C ARG A 703 -2.82 8.57 3.90
N VAL A 704 -3.10 7.32 3.50
CA VAL A 704 -3.21 6.19 4.45
C VAL A 704 -1.85 5.87 5.07
N GLN A 705 -0.80 5.83 4.26
CA GLN A 705 0.56 5.57 4.70
C GLN A 705 1.10 6.72 5.56
N LEU A 706 0.80 7.96 5.20
CA LEU A 706 1.14 9.14 5.98
C LEU A 706 0.59 9.03 7.41
N LYS A 707 -0.68 8.67 7.57
CA LYS A 707 -1.31 8.50 8.88
C LYS A 707 -0.62 7.45 9.76
N HIS A 708 -0.28 6.29 9.16
CA HIS A 708 0.45 5.23 9.87
C HIS A 708 1.84 5.69 10.33
N ILE A 709 2.57 6.43 9.48
CA ILE A 709 3.91 6.94 9.81
C ILE A 709 3.83 7.98 10.93
N LEU A 710 2.86 8.90 10.87
CA LEU A 710 2.62 9.89 11.92
C LEU A 710 2.23 9.22 13.25
N GLU A 711 1.45 8.15 13.23
CA GLU A 711 1.07 7.38 14.40
C GLU A 711 2.27 6.61 15.01
N GLU A 712 3.07 5.91 14.18
CA GLU A 712 4.28 5.19 14.60
C GLU A 712 5.30 6.11 15.28
N HIS A 713 5.49 7.32 14.73
CA HIS A 713 6.40 8.33 15.26
C HIS A 713 5.77 9.29 16.28
N GLN A 714 4.52 9.04 16.70
CA GLN A 714 3.81 9.80 17.73
C GLN A 714 3.58 11.30 17.41
N TYR A 715 3.55 11.69 16.13
CA TYR A 715 3.21 13.05 15.70
C TYR A 715 1.69 13.28 15.66
N TYR A 716 1.08 13.23 16.84
CA TYR A 716 -0.38 13.23 16.99
C TYR A 716 -1.06 14.56 16.59
N ASP A 717 -0.39 15.71 16.71
CA ASP A 717 -0.95 17.00 16.28
C ASP A 717 -1.09 17.10 14.76
N GLU A 718 -0.06 16.68 14.01
CA GLU A 718 -0.12 16.63 12.54
C GLU A 718 -1.16 15.60 12.07
N LEU A 719 -1.25 14.46 12.77
CA LEU A 719 -2.24 13.43 12.47
C LEU A 719 -3.68 13.96 12.65
N ALA A 720 -3.92 14.73 13.71
CA ALA A 720 -5.20 15.38 13.93
C ALA A 720 -5.58 16.33 12.78
N VAL A 721 -4.63 17.11 12.25
CA VAL A 721 -4.85 18.01 11.11
C VAL A 721 -5.22 17.23 9.85
N GLU A 722 -4.55 16.12 9.55
CA GLU A 722 -4.85 15.29 8.37
C GLU A 722 -6.27 14.67 8.45
N TYR A 723 -6.69 14.18 9.61
CA TYR A 723 -8.07 13.67 9.80
C TYR A 723 -9.13 14.78 9.69
N LEU A 724 -8.84 15.98 10.20
CA LEU A 724 -9.73 17.14 10.06
C LEU A 724 -9.86 17.59 8.61
N GLY A 725 -8.77 17.54 7.83
CA GLY A 725 -8.79 17.85 6.39
C GLY A 725 -9.64 16.86 5.55
N GLU A 726 -9.90 15.66 6.07
CA GLU A 726 -10.82 14.68 5.46
C GLU A 726 -12.26 14.78 5.96
N GLY A 727 -12.54 15.69 6.92
CA GLY A 727 -13.85 15.85 7.53
C GLY A 727 -14.16 14.85 8.65
N ASP A 728 -13.20 14.01 9.09
CA ASP A 728 -13.37 13.10 10.23
C ASP A 728 -13.02 13.80 11.54
N LEU A 729 -14.00 14.55 12.04
CA LEU A 729 -13.88 15.31 13.27
C LEU A 729 -13.70 14.41 14.52
N ASN A 730 -14.19 13.17 14.48
CA ASN A 730 -14.11 12.23 15.61
C ASN A 730 -12.68 11.76 15.87
N GLN A 731 -11.97 11.41 14.79
CA GLN A 731 -10.57 11.01 14.85
C GLN A 731 -9.65 12.22 15.09
N GLY A 732 -9.95 13.37 14.47
CA GLY A 732 -9.19 14.61 14.70
C GLY A 732 -9.14 15.01 16.18
N VAL A 733 -10.29 15.04 16.86
CA VAL A 733 -10.37 15.34 18.30
C VAL A 733 -9.68 14.27 19.16
N GLU A 734 -9.76 13.00 18.77
CA GLU A 734 -9.10 11.90 19.48
C GLU A 734 -7.57 12.03 19.46
N TYR A 735 -6.99 12.35 18.31
CA TYR A 735 -5.54 12.52 18.19
C TYR A 735 -5.03 13.78 18.88
N TYR A 736 -5.79 14.89 18.90
CA TYR A 736 -5.42 16.04 19.74
C TYR A 736 -5.43 15.71 21.24
N VAL A 737 -6.38 14.89 21.70
CA VAL A 737 -6.39 14.39 23.09
C VAL A 737 -5.18 13.47 23.36
N MET A 738 -4.81 12.62 22.41
CA MET A 738 -3.61 11.77 22.52
C MET A 738 -2.32 12.60 22.52
N ALA A 739 -2.24 13.66 21.71
CA ALA A 739 -1.12 14.61 21.71
C ALA A 739 -0.93 15.22 23.10
N TYR A 740 -2.00 15.66 23.76
CA TYR A 740 -1.92 16.16 25.12
C TYR A 740 -1.51 15.08 26.14
N ARG A 741 -2.04 13.86 26.03
CA ARG A 741 -1.69 12.75 26.95
C ARG A 741 -0.21 12.37 26.89
N HIS A 742 0.37 12.36 25.69
CA HIS A 742 1.77 11.98 25.48
C HIS A 742 2.74 13.16 25.63
N HIS A 743 2.46 14.29 24.98
CA HIS A 743 3.39 15.42 24.86
C HIS A 743 3.10 16.57 25.82
N ARG A 744 2.00 16.52 26.59
CA ARG A 744 1.57 17.58 27.53
C ARG A 744 1.39 18.96 26.86
N ALA A 745 1.03 18.98 25.58
CA ALA A 745 0.80 20.20 24.83
C ALA A 745 -0.59 20.81 25.15
N ASP A 746 -0.63 21.86 25.97
CA ASP A 746 -1.89 22.52 26.37
C ASP A 746 -2.66 23.12 25.17
N SER A 747 -1.95 23.60 24.14
CA SER A 747 -2.57 24.12 22.91
C SER A 747 -3.38 23.08 22.14
N SER A 748 -3.03 21.80 22.24
CA SER A 748 -3.71 20.71 21.52
C SER A 748 -5.04 20.36 22.18
N ILE A 749 -5.09 20.38 23.52
CA ILE A 749 -6.33 20.14 24.24
C ILE A 749 -7.30 21.32 24.14
N GLU A 750 -6.80 22.55 24.10
CA GLU A 750 -7.62 23.75 23.83
C GLU A 750 -8.29 23.65 22.46
N LYS A 751 -7.56 23.24 21.41
CA LYS A 751 -8.11 23.02 20.06
C LYS A 751 -9.15 21.90 20.04
N ALA A 752 -8.90 20.78 20.72
CA ALA A 752 -9.84 19.67 20.81
C ALA A 752 -11.16 20.09 21.49
N VAL A 753 -11.07 20.82 22.59
CA VAL A 753 -12.23 21.33 23.34
C VAL A 753 -12.99 22.36 22.52
N ALA A 754 -12.31 23.29 21.86
CA ALA A 754 -12.95 24.29 21.00
C ALA A 754 -13.74 23.62 19.86
N LEU A 755 -13.15 22.66 19.16
CA LEU A 755 -13.83 21.92 18.08
C LEU A 755 -15.03 21.10 18.58
N ALA A 756 -14.90 20.46 19.75
CA ALA A 756 -15.99 19.69 20.34
C ALA A 756 -17.16 20.59 20.77
N ILE A 757 -16.87 21.77 21.34
CA ILE A 757 -17.89 22.77 21.70
C ILE A 757 -18.57 23.32 20.45
N GLU A 758 -17.80 23.75 19.45
CA GLU A 758 -18.33 24.32 18.21
C GLU A 758 -19.26 23.34 17.49
N TYR A 759 -18.84 22.07 17.36
CA TYR A 759 -19.68 21.04 16.77
C TYR A 759 -20.94 20.78 17.63
N ALA A 760 -20.81 20.65 18.95
CA ALA A 760 -21.95 20.43 19.84
C ALA A 760 -22.96 21.59 19.79
N GLU A 761 -22.50 22.84 19.74
CA GLU A 761 -23.35 24.04 19.63
C GLU A 761 -24.10 24.11 18.29
N SER A 762 -23.49 23.63 17.19
CA SER A 762 -24.16 23.60 15.88
C SER A 762 -25.29 22.56 15.78
N VAL A 763 -25.24 21.51 16.62
CA VAL A 763 -26.21 20.41 16.65
C VAL A 763 -27.27 20.60 17.74
N LEU A 764 -26.86 21.00 18.95
CA LEU A 764 -27.71 21.10 20.13
C LEU A 764 -28.42 22.46 20.23
N LEU A 765 -29.44 22.62 19.38
CA LEU A 765 -30.25 23.82 19.28
C LEU A 765 -31.59 23.71 20.03
N LEU A 766 -32.20 24.86 20.29
CA LEU A 766 -33.54 24.95 20.88
C LEU A 766 -34.57 24.34 19.93
N GLU A 767 -35.27 23.29 20.37
CA GLU A 767 -36.18 22.50 19.53
C GLU A 767 -35.53 22.03 18.21
N GLY A 768 -34.22 21.78 18.24
CA GLY A 768 -33.48 21.26 17.11
C GLY A 768 -33.93 19.85 16.72
N VAL A 769 -33.87 19.56 15.42
CA VAL A 769 -34.13 18.22 14.88
C VAL A 769 -32.81 17.66 14.40
N TYR A 770 -32.33 16.63 15.09
CA TYR A 770 -30.99 16.09 14.86
C TYR A 770 -31.09 14.74 14.15
N ARG A 771 -30.22 14.54 13.15
CA ARG A 771 -29.93 13.20 12.63
C ARG A 771 -29.24 12.40 13.73
N LYS A 772 -29.57 11.10 13.83
CA LYS A 772 -28.99 10.18 14.83
C LYS A 772 -27.45 10.22 14.81
N PHE A 773 -26.85 10.23 13.62
CA PHE A 773 -25.40 10.31 13.44
C PHE A 773 -24.79 11.59 14.03
N SER A 774 -25.38 12.76 13.75
CA SER A 774 -24.85 14.05 14.24
C SER A 774 -24.90 14.15 15.76
N HIS A 775 -25.96 13.60 16.36
CA HIS A 775 -26.13 13.52 17.81
C HIS A 775 -25.14 12.55 18.45
N ASP A 776 -24.97 11.35 17.89
CA ASP A 776 -24.01 10.35 18.37
C ASP A 776 -22.56 10.85 18.27
N LEU A 777 -22.24 11.59 17.19
CA LEU A 777 -20.93 12.23 17.02
C LEU A 777 -20.69 13.32 18.08
N ALA A 778 -21.65 14.23 18.31
CA ALA A 778 -21.53 15.24 19.37
C ALA A 778 -21.30 14.59 20.75
N LYS A 779 -22.04 13.51 21.04
CA LYS A 779 -21.88 12.72 22.27
C LYS A 779 -20.50 12.10 22.39
N SER A 780 -19.97 11.54 21.30
CA SER A 780 -18.62 10.96 21.26
C SER A 780 -17.54 12.01 21.54
N LEU A 781 -17.61 13.17 20.88
CA LEU A 781 -16.62 14.24 21.01
C LEU A 781 -16.57 14.81 22.42
N ILE A 782 -17.74 15.19 22.97
CA ILE A 782 -17.84 15.75 24.32
C ILE A 782 -17.34 14.75 25.36
N ARG A 783 -17.66 13.46 25.22
CA ARG A 783 -17.16 12.40 26.11
C ARG A 783 -15.63 12.27 26.09
N LYS A 784 -14.99 12.49 24.94
CA LYS A 784 -13.52 12.42 24.80
C LYS A 784 -12.81 13.58 25.50
N VAL A 785 -13.38 14.79 25.44
CA VAL A 785 -12.75 16.00 25.98
C VAL A 785 -13.10 16.29 27.45
N GLN A 786 -14.23 15.78 27.96
CA GLN A 786 -14.69 16.06 29.34
C GLN A 786 -13.65 15.82 30.45
N PRO A 787 -12.85 14.74 30.45
CA PRO A 787 -11.84 14.52 31.51
C PRO A 787 -10.78 15.63 31.58
N PHE A 788 -10.62 16.39 30.51
CA PHE A 788 -9.62 17.44 30.36
C PHE A 788 -10.21 18.85 30.43
N ALA A 789 -11.52 18.98 30.63
CA ALA A 789 -12.21 20.26 30.72
C ALA A 789 -11.66 21.16 31.86
N THR A 790 -11.02 20.59 32.88
CA THR A 790 -10.35 21.35 33.96
C THR A 790 -9.09 22.10 33.52
N LYS A 791 -8.57 21.78 32.33
CA LYS A 791 -7.35 22.38 31.77
C LYS A 791 -7.62 23.55 30.84
N THR A 792 -8.88 23.79 30.50
CA THR A 792 -9.29 24.93 29.69
C THR A 792 -9.83 26.06 30.56
N ASP A 793 -10.18 27.17 29.93
CA ASP A 793 -10.83 28.29 30.59
C ASP A 793 -12.15 27.86 31.26
N THR A 794 -12.57 28.63 32.27
CA THR A 794 -13.74 28.29 33.08
C THR A 794 -15.02 28.19 32.24
N GLU A 795 -15.12 28.94 31.15
CA GLU A 795 -16.30 28.94 30.27
C GLU A 795 -16.36 27.70 29.38
N SER A 796 -15.25 27.31 28.76
CA SER A 796 -15.15 26.04 28.03
C SER A 796 -15.43 24.84 28.92
N ARG A 797 -14.93 24.85 30.16
CA ARG A 797 -15.19 23.80 31.15
C ARG A 797 -16.67 23.61 31.44
N LEU A 798 -17.35 24.69 31.83
CA LEU A 798 -18.79 24.66 32.13
C LEU A 798 -19.62 24.24 30.91
N THR A 799 -19.19 24.62 29.70
CA THR A 799 -19.86 24.25 28.44
C THR A 799 -19.75 22.74 28.17
N VAL A 800 -18.54 22.18 28.32
CA VAL A 800 -18.32 20.74 28.14
C VAL A 800 -19.07 19.93 29.20
N ASP A 801 -19.04 20.36 30.47
CA ASP A 801 -19.74 19.69 31.56
C ASP A 801 -21.26 19.69 31.34
N LEU A 802 -21.82 20.80 30.86
CA LEU A 802 -23.23 20.92 30.49
C LEU A 802 -23.62 19.93 29.38
N PHE A 803 -22.89 19.95 28.27
CA PHE A 803 -23.19 19.05 27.14
C PHE A 803 -22.95 17.59 27.50
N TYR A 804 -21.95 17.28 28.33
CA TYR A 804 -21.71 15.92 28.82
C TYR A 804 -22.90 15.43 29.65
N SER A 805 -23.38 16.26 30.58
CA SER A 805 -24.49 15.90 31.46
C SER A 805 -25.78 15.68 30.68
N TYR A 806 -26.03 16.48 29.63
CA TYR A 806 -27.16 16.27 28.73
C TYR A 806 -26.99 15.02 27.82
N LEU A 807 -25.90 14.94 27.04
CA LEU A 807 -25.72 13.90 26.01
C LEU A 807 -25.38 12.51 26.60
N CYS A 808 -24.61 12.47 27.67
CA CYS A 808 -24.09 11.22 28.25
C CYS A 808 -24.91 10.74 29.44
N LEU A 809 -25.31 11.65 30.33
CA LEU A 809 -26.02 11.30 31.57
C LEU A 809 -27.55 11.49 31.47
N ASN A 810 -28.02 12.24 30.46
CA ASN A 810 -29.42 12.61 30.30
C ASN A 810 -30.02 13.27 31.55
N GLN A 811 -29.20 14.04 32.27
CA GLN A 811 -29.55 14.69 33.53
C GLN A 811 -28.87 16.06 33.58
N VAL A 812 -29.64 17.13 33.66
CA VAL A 812 -29.13 18.50 33.86
C VAL A 812 -29.72 19.05 35.14
N ASN A 813 -28.86 19.29 36.13
CA ASN A 813 -29.27 19.67 37.47
C ASN A 813 -29.27 21.19 37.66
N MET A 814 -30.02 21.64 38.68
CA MET A 814 -30.09 23.07 39.04
C MET A 814 -28.74 23.69 39.39
N ASP A 815 -27.85 22.95 40.06
CA ASP A 815 -26.52 23.47 40.45
C ASP A 815 -25.69 23.88 39.22
N MET A 816 -25.87 23.19 38.10
CA MET A 816 -25.18 23.51 36.85
C MET A 816 -25.68 24.84 36.27
N ILE A 817 -26.98 25.10 36.37
CA ILE A 817 -27.59 26.37 35.93
C ILE A 817 -27.12 27.52 36.83
N GLN A 818 -27.08 27.32 38.15
CA GLN A 818 -26.61 28.33 39.09
C GLN A 818 -25.12 28.68 38.90
N ALA A 819 -24.30 27.72 38.44
CA ALA A 819 -22.91 27.98 38.09
C ALA A 819 -22.78 28.96 36.90
N TRP A 820 -23.76 29.00 35.99
CA TRP A 820 -23.80 29.97 34.90
C TRP A 820 -24.21 31.37 35.34
N ASP A 821 -25.07 31.50 36.35
CA ASP A 821 -25.51 32.79 36.89
C ASP A 821 -24.36 33.60 37.54
N GLN A 822 -23.25 32.96 37.90
CA GLN A 822 -22.08 33.59 38.52
C GLN A 822 -21.09 34.19 37.49
N VAL A 823 -21.31 34.03 36.19
CA VAL A 823 -20.32 34.30 35.13
C VAL A 823 -20.81 35.38 34.15
N ASN A 824 -20.44 36.66 34.35
CA ASN A 824 -21.04 37.87 33.72
C ASN A 824 -20.60 38.24 32.27
N ALA A 825 -21.08 37.58 31.19
CA ALA A 825 -20.88 38.09 29.80
C ALA A 825 -21.98 37.70 28.80
N SER A 826 -22.10 38.45 27.69
CA SER A 826 -23.21 38.40 26.73
C SER A 826 -23.28 37.16 25.83
N SER A 827 -22.18 36.44 25.60
CA SER A 827 -22.19 35.13 24.89
C SER A 827 -22.82 34.00 25.73
N ARG A 828 -23.02 34.26 27.03
CA ARG A 828 -23.36 33.28 28.06
C ARG A 828 -24.86 33.13 28.27
N GLN A 829 -25.66 34.12 27.83
CA GLN A 829 -27.12 34.06 27.89
C GLN A 829 -27.68 32.91 27.06
N SER A 830 -27.11 32.59 25.89
CA SER A 830 -27.58 31.46 25.08
C SER A 830 -27.30 30.10 25.72
N ARG A 831 -26.12 29.91 26.33
CA ARG A 831 -25.76 28.65 27.01
C ARG A 831 -26.58 28.44 28.28
N ASN A 832 -26.83 29.50 29.06
CA ASN A 832 -27.72 29.44 30.21
C ASN A 832 -29.16 29.09 29.79
N VAL A 833 -29.68 29.70 28.73
CA VAL A 833 -31.02 29.37 28.20
C VAL A 833 -31.09 27.92 27.70
N LEU A 834 -30.05 27.39 27.06
CA LEU A 834 -29.97 25.97 26.68
C LEU A 834 -29.90 25.05 27.91
N ALA A 835 -29.15 25.42 28.95
CA ALA A 835 -29.09 24.67 30.21
C ALA A 835 -30.46 24.60 30.88
N CYS A 836 -31.15 25.73 30.98
CA CYS A 836 -32.53 25.81 31.47
C CYS A 836 -33.45 24.91 30.64
N TYR A 837 -33.36 24.96 29.31
CA TYR A 837 -34.17 24.13 28.41
C TYR A 837 -33.91 22.62 28.61
N PHE A 838 -32.65 22.19 28.65
CA PHE A 838 -32.30 20.78 28.84
C PHE A 838 -32.74 20.24 30.20
N ALA A 839 -32.70 21.08 31.24
CA ALA A 839 -33.14 20.73 32.59
C ALA A 839 -34.67 20.56 32.70
N ILE A 840 -35.46 21.31 31.93
CA ILE A 840 -36.92 21.30 32.06
C ILE A 840 -37.65 20.40 31.06
N LYS A 841 -37.02 20.06 29.93
CA LYS A 841 -37.66 19.39 28.79
C LYS A 841 -38.24 18.00 29.09
N ASP A 842 -37.59 17.23 29.94
CA ASP A 842 -37.95 15.82 30.19
C ASP A 842 -39.06 15.64 31.24
N ASN A 843 -39.43 16.71 31.94
CA ASN A 843 -40.42 16.74 33.02
C ASN A 843 -40.18 15.70 34.13
N SER A 844 -38.99 15.08 34.21
CA SER A 844 -38.69 13.99 35.16
C SER A 844 -38.64 14.49 36.59
N TRP A 845 -38.17 15.72 36.77
CA TRP A 845 -38.13 16.47 38.02
C TRP A 845 -39.49 16.61 38.72
N LEU A 846 -40.62 16.45 38.02
CA LEU A 846 -41.95 16.43 38.63
C LEU A 846 -42.24 15.19 39.49
N GLN A 847 -41.38 14.17 39.43
CA GLN A 847 -41.48 12.95 40.23
C GLN A 847 -40.61 12.99 41.50
N ASP A 848 -39.82 14.06 41.69
CA ASP A 848 -38.98 14.21 42.87
C ASP A 848 -39.82 14.40 44.13
N ASP A 849 -39.37 13.84 45.27
CA ASP A 849 -40.07 13.90 46.56
C ASP A 849 -39.79 15.21 47.33
N SER A 850 -38.81 16.03 46.90
CA SER A 850 -38.51 17.33 47.50
C SER A 850 -39.31 18.47 46.87
N VAL A 851 -40.03 19.19 47.72
CA VAL A 851 -40.82 20.38 47.36
C VAL A 851 -39.92 21.49 46.81
N GLU A 852 -38.77 21.69 47.44
CA GLU A 852 -37.81 22.75 47.11
C GLU A 852 -37.18 22.51 45.74
N VAL A 853 -36.87 21.25 45.40
CA VAL A 853 -36.35 20.86 44.09
C VAL A 853 -37.37 21.15 43.01
N VAL A 854 -38.61 20.69 43.18
CA VAL A 854 -39.70 20.91 42.21
C VAL A 854 -40.01 22.39 42.02
N LEU A 855 -40.09 23.16 43.11
CA LEU A 855 -40.28 24.62 43.04
C LEU A 855 -39.10 25.33 42.36
N GLY A 856 -37.88 24.82 42.53
CA GLY A 856 -36.70 25.32 41.84
C GLY A 856 -36.76 25.13 40.32
N TYR A 857 -37.12 23.93 39.85
CA TYR A 857 -37.33 23.68 38.42
C TYR A 857 -38.46 24.50 37.83
N LEU A 858 -39.55 24.73 38.59
CA LEU A 858 -40.63 25.64 38.15
C LEU A 858 -40.16 27.10 38.02
N LYS A 859 -39.22 27.53 38.86
CA LYS A 859 -38.58 28.86 38.73
C LYS A 859 -37.67 28.93 37.49
N ILE A 860 -36.95 27.86 37.17
CA ILE A 860 -36.17 27.74 35.93
C ILE A 860 -37.09 27.83 34.71
N TRP A 861 -38.25 27.16 34.76
CA TRP A 861 -39.30 27.23 33.74
C TRP A 861 -39.76 28.68 33.48
N ASP A 862 -40.01 29.44 34.55
CA ASP A 862 -40.37 30.86 34.44
C ASP A 862 -39.25 31.70 33.81
N SER A 863 -38.00 31.47 34.20
CA SER A 863 -36.84 32.17 33.65
C SER A 863 -36.65 31.88 32.16
N PHE A 864 -36.70 30.60 31.78
CA PHE A 864 -36.64 30.15 30.39
C PHE A 864 -37.73 30.82 29.55
N MET A 865 -38.98 30.78 30.02
CA MET A 865 -40.08 31.42 29.30
C MET A 865 -39.92 32.94 29.21
N GLY A 866 -39.35 33.59 30.23
CA GLY A 866 -39.03 35.01 30.19
C GLY A 866 -38.00 35.37 29.11
N ASP A 867 -36.98 34.54 28.90
CA ASP A 867 -35.98 34.77 27.86
C ASP A 867 -36.51 34.45 26.45
N ILE A 868 -37.37 33.44 26.32
CA ILE A 868 -38.02 33.12 25.04
C ILE A 868 -39.07 34.17 24.65
N ASP A 869 -39.82 34.72 25.61
CA ASP A 869 -40.79 35.79 25.36
C ASP A 869 -40.10 37.05 24.79
N LYS A 870 -38.88 37.37 25.25
CA LYS A 870 -38.06 38.45 24.66
C LYS A 870 -37.73 38.22 23.19
N ILE A 871 -37.59 36.97 22.75
CA ILE A 871 -37.32 36.61 21.34
C ILE A 871 -38.60 36.73 20.52
N VAL A 872 -39.72 36.16 21.02
CA VAL A 872 -41.00 36.11 20.29
C VAL A 872 -41.64 37.49 20.18
N THR A 873 -41.54 38.34 21.20
CA THR A 873 -42.13 39.68 21.23
C THR A 873 -41.30 40.73 20.49
N ASN A 874 -40.07 40.41 20.06
CA ASN A 874 -39.21 41.34 19.33
C ASN A 874 -39.74 41.66 17.92
N SER A 875 -39.60 42.91 17.50
CA SER A 875 -39.99 43.34 16.15
C SER A 875 -39.13 42.71 15.05
N ASN A 876 -37.87 42.36 15.31
CA ASN A 876 -36.96 41.70 14.36
C ASN A 876 -36.11 40.61 15.05
N PRO A 877 -36.66 39.41 15.32
CA PRO A 877 -35.95 38.34 16.02
C PRO A 877 -34.61 37.92 15.38
N SER A 878 -34.49 37.99 14.06
CA SER A 878 -33.26 37.71 13.30
C SER A 878 -32.07 38.58 13.68
N THR A 879 -32.29 39.78 14.23
CA THR A 879 -31.21 40.70 14.67
C THR A 879 -30.66 40.37 16.06
N LEU A 880 -31.35 39.50 16.81
CA LEU A 880 -30.92 39.12 18.15
C LEU A 880 -29.84 38.03 18.08
N LYS A 881 -28.64 38.33 18.60
CA LYS A 881 -27.56 37.33 18.76
C LYS A 881 -28.00 36.11 19.58
N LEU A 882 -28.90 36.31 20.55
CA LEU A 882 -29.48 35.24 21.34
C LEU A 882 -30.30 34.28 20.47
N ALA A 883 -31.13 34.79 19.56
CA ALA A 883 -31.93 33.98 18.65
C ALA A 883 -31.06 33.26 17.62
N GLN A 884 -30.06 33.95 17.06
CA GLN A 884 -29.06 33.40 16.13
C GLN A 884 -28.36 32.16 16.71
N LYS A 885 -27.88 32.24 17.95
CA LYS A 885 -27.20 31.13 18.62
C LYS A 885 -28.14 29.99 19.04
N LEU A 886 -29.32 30.30 19.59
CA LEU A 886 -30.25 29.29 20.09
C LEU A 886 -30.92 28.48 18.98
N LEU A 887 -31.17 29.12 17.84
CA LEU A 887 -31.86 28.52 16.69
C LEU A 887 -30.91 28.20 15.54
N GLY A 888 -29.60 28.42 15.69
CA GLY A 888 -28.57 27.98 14.74
C GLY A 888 -28.62 28.66 13.38
N PHE A 889 -28.58 30.00 13.35
CA PHE A 889 -28.44 30.78 12.11
C PHE A 889 -27.51 31.98 12.29
N SER A 890 -26.77 32.37 11.24
CA SER A 890 -25.78 33.46 11.29
C SER A 890 -25.82 34.33 10.03
N PRO A 891 -25.50 35.64 10.11
CA PRO A 891 -25.45 36.51 8.94
C PRO A 891 -24.30 36.11 8.00
N ASP A 892 -24.55 36.09 6.70
CA ASP A 892 -23.53 35.79 5.68
C ASP A 892 -22.50 36.94 5.62
N SER A 893 -21.21 36.61 5.69
CA SER A 893 -20.11 37.59 5.69
C SER A 893 -19.77 38.15 4.30
N SER A 894 -20.33 37.55 3.24
CA SER A 894 -19.97 37.83 1.85
C SER A 894 -20.81 38.92 1.15
N ASP A 895 -21.92 39.37 1.75
CA ASP A 895 -22.88 40.23 1.03
C ASP A 895 -23.45 41.37 1.91
N THR A 896 -22.96 42.59 1.72
CA THR A 896 -23.34 43.77 2.55
C THR A 896 -24.64 44.44 2.10
N LYS A 897 -25.31 43.93 1.06
CA LYS A 897 -26.51 44.54 0.47
C LYS A 897 -27.78 43.71 0.61
N THR A 898 -27.71 42.43 1.01
CA THR A 898 -28.88 41.58 1.23
C THR A 898 -28.81 40.91 2.61
N SER A 899 -29.86 41.03 3.44
CA SER A 899 -29.92 40.48 4.80
C SER A 899 -30.15 38.96 4.79
N ASN A 900 -29.25 38.21 4.14
CA ASN A 900 -29.31 36.76 4.03
C ASN A 900 -28.53 36.10 5.17
N PHE A 901 -29.06 34.98 5.65
CA PHE A 901 -28.51 34.21 6.76
C PHE A 901 -28.25 32.77 6.32
N THR A 902 -27.16 32.20 6.81
CA THR A 902 -26.88 30.76 6.74
C THR A 902 -27.55 30.07 7.92
N VAL A 903 -28.23 28.95 7.66
CA VAL A 903 -29.00 28.20 8.67
C VAL A 903 -28.44 26.79 8.82
N SER A 904 -28.16 26.37 10.05
CA SER A 904 -27.69 25.01 10.37
C SER A 904 -28.75 23.96 10.02
N GLU A 905 -28.32 22.80 9.51
CA GLU A 905 -29.22 21.67 9.21
C GLU A 905 -30.05 21.22 10.42
N SER A 906 -29.49 21.33 11.64
CA SER A 906 -30.16 20.92 12.87
C SER A 906 -31.19 21.94 13.36
N SER A 907 -31.29 23.10 12.69
CA SER A 907 -32.20 24.18 13.04
C SER A 907 -33.63 23.84 12.67
N LEU A 908 -34.56 24.21 13.55
CA LEU A 908 -36.00 24.24 13.25
C LEU A 908 -36.31 25.04 11.97
N ILE A 909 -35.56 26.10 11.70
CA ILE A 909 -35.76 27.00 10.56
C ILE A 909 -35.44 26.27 9.25
N TYR A 910 -34.34 25.50 9.21
CA TYR A 910 -33.91 24.74 8.04
C TYR A 910 -35.00 23.76 7.58
N HIS A 911 -35.55 23.00 8.52
CA HIS A 911 -36.57 22.00 8.23
C HIS A 911 -37.92 22.57 7.78
N ARG A 912 -38.23 23.83 8.13
CA ARG A 912 -39.49 24.46 7.72
C ARG A 912 -39.42 25.05 6.30
N ILE A 913 -38.24 25.50 5.89
CA ILE A 913 -38.02 26.23 4.64
C ILE A 913 -37.58 25.28 3.50
N LYS A 914 -36.85 24.19 3.80
CA LYS A 914 -36.42 23.23 2.77
C LYS A 914 -37.63 22.43 2.22
N THR A 915 -38.02 22.71 0.97
CA THR A 915 -39.05 21.98 0.22
C THR A 915 -38.52 21.15 -0.96
N SER A 916 -37.19 21.08 -1.20
CA SER A 916 -36.59 20.25 -2.26
C SER A 916 -35.17 19.76 -1.96
N ASP A 917 -34.77 18.70 -2.68
CA ASP A 917 -33.74 17.69 -2.37
C ASP A 917 -32.29 18.04 -2.77
N GLU A 918 -31.87 19.32 -2.75
CA GLU A 918 -30.48 19.70 -3.06
C GLU A 918 -29.68 20.05 -1.78
N ASP A 919 -28.46 19.51 -1.68
CA ASP A 919 -27.54 19.52 -0.54
C ASP A 919 -26.61 20.75 -0.51
N HIS A 920 -27.18 21.95 -0.62
CA HIS A 920 -26.42 23.19 -0.48
C HIS A 920 -26.95 24.05 0.68
N GLU A 921 -26.04 24.78 1.32
CA GLU A 921 -26.31 25.71 2.42
C GLU A 921 -27.51 26.60 2.09
N VAL A 922 -28.61 26.40 2.83
CA VAL A 922 -29.87 27.11 2.58
C VAL A 922 -29.70 28.55 3.05
N LYS A 923 -29.53 29.47 2.10
CA LYS A 923 -29.53 30.91 2.36
C LYS A 923 -30.98 31.36 2.55
N VAL A 924 -31.28 31.93 3.72
CA VAL A 924 -32.63 32.35 4.10
C VAL A 924 -32.67 33.84 4.35
N SER A 925 -33.72 34.52 3.88
CA SER A 925 -33.91 35.95 4.10
C SER A 925 -34.31 36.27 5.56
N ALA A 926 -33.97 37.47 6.02
CA ALA A 926 -34.38 37.96 7.35
C ALA A 926 -35.91 37.92 7.58
N SER A 927 -36.71 38.15 6.53
CA SER A 927 -38.18 38.12 6.64
C SER A 927 -38.70 36.71 6.87
N ASP A 928 -38.12 35.71 6.21
CA ASP A 928 -38.54 34.32 6.35
C ASP A 928 -38.17 33.77 7.74
N ILE A 929 -36.97 34.09 8.23
CA ILE A 929 -36.55 33.74 9.60
C ILE A 929 -37.48 34.37 10.63
N ASN A 930 -37.78 35.66 10.50
CA ASN A 930 -38.69 36.34 11.43
C ASN A 930 -40.10 35.73 11.40
N THR A 931 -40.56 35.28 10.23
CA THR A 931 -41.87 34.64 10.06
C THR A 931 -41.90 33.26 10.71
N VAL A 932 -40.89 32.42 10.45
CA VAL A 932 -40.78 31.08 11.05
C VAL A 932 -40.66 31.16 12.57
N ILE A 933 -39.86 32.10 13.11
CA ILE A 933 -39.76 32.29 14.56
C ILE A 933 -41.10 32.70 15.16
N ARG A 934 -41.88 33.57 14.49
CA ARG A 934 -43.18 34.03 15.00
C ARG A 934 -44.28 32.97 14.91
N GLU A 935 -44.19 32.06 13.94
CA GLU A 935 -45.23 31.05 13.72
C GLU A 935 -44.92 29.71 14.40
N GLU A 936 -43.69 29.22 14.31
CA GLU A 936 -43.34 27.86 14.71
C GLU A 936 -42.81 27.75 16.14
N LEU A 937 -42.01 28.73 16.61
CA LEU A 937 -41.48 28.71 17.97
C LEU A 937 -42.62 28.74 19.02
N PRO A 938 -43.65 29.60 18.91
CA PRO A 938 -44.85 29.53 19.75
C PRO A 938 -45.55 28.18 19.76
N LYS A 939 -45.70 27.51 18.60
CA LYS A 939 -46.33 26.18 18.51
C LYS A 939 -45.53 25.11 19.24
N ARG A 940 -44.20 25.11 19.13
CA ARG A 940 -43.33 24.15 19.81
C ARG A 940 -43.31 24.36 21.32
N LEU A 941 -43.30 25.62 21.76
CA LEU A 941 -43.41 25.97 23.19
C LEU A 941 -44.75 25.51 23.77
N TYR A 942 -45.85 25.63 23.00
CA TYR A 942 -47.12 25.03 23.40
C TYR A 942 -47.02 23.51 23.56
N GLY A 943 -46.33 22.82 22.66
CA GLY A 943 -46.09 21.37 22.79
C GLY A 943 -45.31 21.00 24.06
N LEU A 944 -44.31 21.80 24.45
CA LEU A 944 -43.59 21.61 25.72
C LEU A 944 -44.49 21.84 26.93
N LEU A 945 -45.32 22.89 26.89
CA LEU A 945 -46.31 23.19 27.93
C LEU A 945 -47.39 22.11 28.02
N ASP A 946 -47.82 21.53 26.91
CA ASP A 946 -48.80 20.43 26.86
C ASP A 946 -48.21 19.13 27.42
N SER A 947 -46.94 18.85 27.10
CA SER A 947 -46.17 17.76 27.70
C SER A 947 -46.03 17.94 29.22
N MET A 948 -45.70 19.16 29.68
CA MET A 948 -45.66 19.51 31.09
C MET A 948 -47.04 19.35 31.74
N HIS A 949 -48.12 19.78 31.07
CA HIS A 949 -49.51 19.60 31.51
C HIS A 949 -49.80 18.12 31.79
N THR A 950 -49.44 17.24 30.86
CA THR A 950 -49.66 15.80 30.95
C THR A 950 -48.81 15.16 32.04
N ALA A 951 -47.53 15.50 32.12
CA ALA A 951 -46.61 14.99 33.13
C ALA A 951 -47.00 15.44 34.55
N ALA A 952 -47.40 16.69 34.71
CA ALA A 952 -47.86 17.25 35.99
C ALA A 952 -49.15 16.59 36.49
N LEU A 953 -50.11 16.28 35.60
CA LEU A 953 -51.32 15.54 35.97
C LEU A 953 -51.06 14.11 36.45
N GLY A 954 -49.93 13.52 36.06
CA GLY A 954 -49.44 12.21 36.50
C GLY A 954 -48.45 12.26 37.67
N SER A 955 -48.09 13.45 38.16
CA SER A 955 -47.14 13.65 39.25
C SER A 955 -47.72 13.28 40.63
N PRO A 956 -46.92 12.73 41.56
CA PRO A 956 -47.35 12.47 42.93
C PRO A 956 -47.84 13.75 43.65
N TRP A 957 -47.38 14.93 43.23
CA TRP A 957 -47.76 16.22 43.82
C TRP A 957 -49.21 16.60 43.57
N VAL A 958 -49.77 16.19 42.43
CA VAL A 958 -51.12 16.56 41.99
C VAL A 958 -52.10 15.39 42.14
N LEU A 959 -51.60 14.15 42.18
CA LEU A 959 -52.43 12.96 42.30
C LEU A 959 -53.17 12.89 43.66
N PRO A 960 -54.47 12.53 43.66
CA PRO A 960 -55.22 12.20 44.87
C PRO A 960 -54.62 10.96 45.54
N ARG A 961 -54.76 10.86 46.87
CA ARG A 961 -54.29 9.69 47.63
C ARG A 961 -55.02 8.43 47.13
N ARG A 962 -54.28 7.37 46.77
CA ARG A 962 -54.85 6.09 46.34
C ARG A 962 -55.45 5.34 47.53
N TYR A 963 -56.55 4.62 47.30
CA TYR A 963 -57.11 3.68 48.28
C TYR A 963 -56.11 2.52 48.48
N SER A 964 -55.63 2.34 49.71
CA SER A 964 -54.98 1.09 50.10
C SER A 964 -56.08 0.06 50.36
N THR A 965 -56.06 -1.07 49.67
CA THR A 965 -56.96 -2.21 49.92
C THR A 965 -56.63 -2.96 51.22
N SER A 966 -55.51 -2.63 51.85
CA SER A 966 -55.17 -3.06 53.21
C SER A 966 -55.49 -1.95 54.19
N PRO A 967 -56.22 -2.24 55.28
CA PRO A 967 -56.48 -1.25 56.33
C PRO A 967 -55.12 -0.78 56.88
N PRO A 968 -54.93 0.52 57.12
CA PRO A 968 -53.73 0.98 57.80
C PRO A 968 -53.67 0.28 59.16
N VAL A 969 -52.51 -0.29 59.51
CA VAL A 969 -52.25 -0.79 60.86
C VAL A 969 -52.33 0.42 61.78
N ARG A 970 -53.49 0.63 62.41
CA ARG A 970 -53.66 1.65 63.44
C ARG A 970 -53.10 1.09 64.74
N THR A 971 -51.87 1.45 65.09
CA THR A 971 -51.43 1.42 66.48
C THR A 971 -52.20 2.49 67.23
N PHE A 972 -53.22 2.10 68.00
CA PHE A 972 -53.84 2.98 68.98
C PHE A 972 -52.82 3.30 70.07
N HIS A 973 -52.07 4.40 69.90
CA HIS A 973 -51.37 5.00 71.03
C HIS A 973 -52.36 5.90 71.78
N GLN A 974 -52.69 5.49 73.01
CA GLN A 974 -53.36 6.33 73.99
C GLN A 974 -52.44 7.51 74.33
N GLY A 975 -52.94 8.74 74.15
CA GLY A 975 -52.35 9.95 74.72
C GLY A 975 -52.26 11.14 73.76
N SER A 976 -53.34 11.91 73.62
CA SER A 976 -53.38 13.39 73.59
C SER A 976 -54.68 13.90 72.96
N ASP A 977 -55.28 14.92 73.57
CA ASP A 977 -56.48 15.67 73.12
C ASP A 977 -56.24 16.53 71.86
N LYS A 978 -55.43 16.06 70.90
CA LYS A 978 -55.21 16.75 69.63
C LYS A 978 -55.67 15.85 68.48
N LEU A 979 -56.70 16.31 67.77
CA LEU A 979 -57.09 15.77 66.46
C LEU A 979 -55.83 15.63 65.59
N ILE A 980 -55.50 14.39 65.20
CA ILE A 980 -54.42 14.10 64.27
C ILE A 980 -54.87 14.63 62.91
N THR A 981 -54.53 15.87 62.58
CA THR A 981 -54.70 16.43 61.25
C THR A 981 -53.49 16.09 60.40
N SER A 982 -53.69 15.60 59.16
CA SER A 982 -52.62 15.25 58.23
C SER A 982 -51.95 16.47 57.55
N SER A 983 -51.61 17.49 58.34
CA SER A 983 -51.08 18.79 57.87
C SER A 983 -49.81 18.68 57.01
N ASP A 984 -49.04 17.60 57.16
CA ASP A 984 -47.71 17.47 56.58
C ASP A 984 -47.70 17.22 55.07
N TYR A 985 -48.83 16.84 54.46
CA TYR A 985 -48.87 16.41 53.06
C TYR A 985 -49.62 17.35 52.12
N SER A 986 -50.70 17.99 52.57
CA SER A 986 -51.58 18.75 51.69
C SER A 986 -51.07 20.15 51.36
N THR A 987 -50.42 20.82 52.33
CA THR A 987 -49.90 22.18 52.15
C THR A 987 -48.77 22.25 51.10
N PRO A 988 -47.77 21.35 51.11
CA PRO A 988 -46.74 21.35 50.06
C PRO A 988 -47.29 21.02 48.66
N LYS A 989 -48.24 20.08 48.57
CA LYS A 989 -48.95 19.77 47.32
C LYS A 989 -49.67 20.97 46.73
N LEU A 990 -50.34 21.76 47.56
CA LEU A 990 -51.04 22.97 47.12
C LEU A 990 -50.06 24.04 46.60
N ARG A 991 -48.88 24.18 47.24
CA ARG A 991 -47.82 25.11 46.79
C ARG A 991 -47.27 24.74 45.42
N VAL A 992 -46.92 23.46 45.24
CA VAL A 992 -46.43 22.94 43.95
C VAL A 992 -47.51 23.09 42.88
N LEU A 993 -48.76 22.72 43.19
CA LEU A 993 -49.89 22.86 42.26
C LEU A 993 -50.11 24.31 41.82
N CYS A 994 -50.11 25.28 42.73
CA CYS A 994 -50.31 26.68 42.35
C CYS A 994 -49.16 27.21 41.49
N LYS A 995 -47.92 26.80 41.78
CA LYS A 995 -46.78 27.21 40.97
C LYS A 995 -46.82 26.55 39.58
N ILE A 996 -47.23 25.29 39.47
CA ILE A 996 -47.51 24.62 38.19
C ILE A 996 -48.59 25.37 37.41
N LEU A 997 -49.74 25.68 38.03
CA LEU A 997 -50.81 26.43 37.37
C LEU A 997 -50.34 27.82 36.90
N GLY A 998 -49.45 28.49 37.65
CA GLY A 998 -48.86 29.77 37.25
C GLY A 998 -47.92 29.68 36.04
N VAL A 999 -47.16 28.60 35.90
CA VAL A 999 -46.33 28.34 34.71
C VAL A 999 -47.23 27.99 33.50
N LEU A 1000 -48.30 27.23 33.74
CA LEU A 1000 -49.26 26.79 32.71
C LEU A 1000 -50.28 27.87 32.29
N ASP A 1001 -50.41 28.99 33.03
CA ASP A 1001 -51.30 30.08 32.66
C ASP A 1001 -50.71 30.96 31.55
N ILE A 1002 -51.01 30.56 30.31
CA ILE A 1002 -50.55 31.21 29.08
C ILE A 1002 -51.33 32.51 28.80
N SER A 1003 -52.48 32.72 29.45
CA SER A 1003 -53.41 33.81 29.12
C SER A 1003 -52.89 35.22 29.47
N THR A 1004 -51.87 35.29 30.34
CA THR A 1004 -51.19 36.52 30.74
C THR A 1004 -50.01 36.92 29.84
N ARG A 1005 -49.54 36.02 28.96
CA ARG A 1005 -48.31 36.22 28.17
C ARG A 1005 -48.64 36.62 26.72
N ARG A 1006 -48.22 37.83 26.31
CA ARG A 1006 -48.57 38.42 25.01
C ARG A 1006 -47.88 37.69 23.86
N GLY A 1007 -48.63 37.03 22.99
CA GLY A 1007 -48.12 36.60 21.67
C GLY A 1007 -48.45 35.17 21.28
N ILE A 1008 -48.90 34.34 22.21
CA ILE A 1008 -49.28 32.94 21.94
C ILE A 1008 -50.82 32.88 21.85
N LYS A 1009 -51.40 32.81 20.63
CA LYS A 1009 -52.85 32.82 20.40
C LYS A 1009 -53.39 31.42 20.03
N LYS A 1010 -54.14 30.80 20.96
CA LYS A 1010 -55.21 29.73 20.90
C LYS A 1010 -55.02 28.53 19.94
N SER A 1011 -55.51 27.29 20.18
CA SER A 1011 -56.55 26.70 21.03
C SER A 1011 -56.42 25.16 21.06
N PRO A 1012 -56.57 24.50 22.22
CA PRO A 1012 -57.22 23.20 22.27
C PRO A 1012 -58.53 23.30 23.06
N ASP A 1013 -59.32 22.24 22.98
CA ASP A 1013 -60.56 22.03 23.74
C ASP A 1013 -60.23 21.88 25.24
N LEU A 1014 -59.85 22.99 25.87
CA LEU A 1014 -59.34 23.14 27.25
C LEU A 1014 -60.30 22.55 28.29
N MET A 1015 -61.57 22.35 27.94
CA MET A 1015 -62.59 21.79 28.80
C MET A 1015 -62.16 20.45 29.41
N THR A 1016 -61.58 19.53 28.62
CA THR A 1016 -61.21 18.20 29.15
C THR A 1016 -60.00 18.26 30.11
N VAL A 1017 -59.03 19.13 29.81
CA VAL A 1017 -57.81 19.28 30.62
C VAL A 1017 -58.09 20.08 31.89
N ASP A 1018 -58.87 21.16 31.79
CA ASP A 1018 -59.31 21.95 32.93
C ASP A 1018 -60.26 21.14 33.83
N GLN A 1019 -61.09 20.23 33.29
CA GLN A 1019 -61.88 19.26 34.06
C GLN A 1019 -60.99 18.34 34.91
N LEU A 1020 -59.89 17.83 34.35
CA LEU A 1020 -58.93 16.99 35.09
C LEU A 1020 -58.24 17.79 36.19
N TRP A 1021 -57.83 19.03 35.93
CA TRP A 1021 -57.26 19.90 36.96
C TRP A 1021 -58.25 20.22 38.08
N LEU A 1022 -59.51 20.54 37.76
CA LEU A 1022 -60.59 20.71 38.74
C LEU A 1022 -60.73 19.47 39.61
N GLN A 1023 -60.70 18.29 38.99
CA GLN A 1023 -60.78 17.02 39.72
C GLN A 1023 -59.59 16.80 40.66
N ARG A 1024 -58.37 17.19 40.25
CA ARG A 1024 -57.16 17.08 41.08
C ARG A 1024 -57.19 18.06 42.25
N ILE A 1025 -57.58 19.31 42.00
CA ILE A 1025 -57.76 20.34 43.03
C ILE A 1025 -58.81 19.88 44.04
N LEU A 1026 -59.97 19.40 43.56
CA LEU A 1026 -61.02 18.87 44.43
C LEU A 1026 -60.54 17.67 45.26
N GLY A 1027 -59.76 16.75 44.67
CA GLY A 1027 -59.22 15.59 45.40
C GLY A 1027 -58.12 15.95 46.42
N ILE A 1028 -57.42 17.07 46.22
CA ILE A 1028 -56.49 17.63 47.21
C ILE A 1028 -57.27 18.33 48.32
N LEU A 1029 -58.35 19.05 48.03
CA LEU A 1029 -59.14 19.73 49.07
C LEU A 1029 -60.03 18.78 49.87
N CYS A 1030 -60.67 17.84 49.17
CA CYS A 1030 -61.59 16.86 49.72
C CYS A 1030 -60.95 15.47 49.63
N SER A 1031 -60.50 14.93 50.76
CA SER A 1031 -59.93 13.58 50.80
C SER A 1031 -60.99 12.52 50.52
N ALA A 1032 -60.78 11.69 49.51
CA ALA A 1032 -61.65 10.56 49.20
C ALA A 1032 -61.64 9.45 50.28
N THR A 1033 -60.70 9.52 51.23
CA THR A 1033 -60.56 8.59 52.37
C THR A 1033 -61.29 9.06 53.63
N GLY A 1034 -61.88 10.26 53.62
CA GLY A 1034 -62.53 10.86 54.80
C GLY A 1034 -61.58 11.45 55.84
N GLU A 1035 -60.27 11.48 55.56
CA GLU A 1035 -59.30 12.18 56.40
C GLU A 1035 -59.51 13.69 56.39
N VAL A 1036 -59.40 14.29 57.57
CA VAL A 1036 -59.53 15.73 57.78
C VAL A 1036 -58.22 16.40 57.40
N GLN A 1037 -58.27 17.26 56.40
CA GLN A 1037 -57.11 18.03 55.98
C GLN A 1037 -57.04 19.33 56.79
N SER A 1038 -55.85 19.65 57.32
CA SER A 1038 -55.62 20.94 58.00
C SER A 1038 -54.75 21.82 57.12
N PHE A 1039 -55.34 22.94 56.70
CA PHE A 1039 -54.69 23.99 55.94
C PHE A 1039 -54.09 25.09 56.83
N SER A 1040 -54.06 24.88 58.15
CA SER A 1040 -53.52 25.85 59.12
C SER A 1040 -52.05 26.22 58.89
N ALA A 1041 -51.24 25.34 58.29
CA ALA A 1041 -49.85 25.65 57.93
C ALA A 1041 -49.72 26.73 56.84
N LEU A 1042 -50.77 27.01 56.08
CA LEU A 1042 -50.79 28.08 55.07
C LEU A 1042 -50.76 29.48 55.70
N SER A 1043 -51.36 29.68 56.89
CA SER A 1043 -51.39 30.99 57.54
C SER A 1043 -50.02 31.45 58.05
N ASN A 1044 -49.09 30.51 58.28
CA ASN A 1044 -47.71 30.78 58.71
C ASN A 1044 -46.72 31.02 57.53
N MET A 1045 -47.21 31.03 56.28
CA MET A 1045 -46.38 31.24 55.09
C MET A 1045 -46.18 32.73 54.77
N ALA A 1046 -45.16 33.04 53.96
CA ALA A 1046 -44.86 34.42 53.54
C ALA A 1046 -45.96 35.08 52.68
N GLU A 1047 -46.75 34.29 51.92
CA GLU A 1047 -47.85 34.81 51.07
C GLU A 1047 -49.07 33.85 50.95
N PRO A 1048 -49.84 33.60 52.03
CA PRO A 1048 -51.07 32.79 51.97
C PRO A 1048 -52.08 33.31 50.93
N HIS A 1049 -52.11 34.63 50.74
CA HIS A 1049 -52.98 35.32 49.80
C HIS A 1049 -52.64 35.02 48.33
N ALA A 1050 -51.40 34.70 47.99
CA ALA A 1050 -50.98 34.43 46.61
C ALA A 1050 -51.50 33.08 46.11
N VAL A 1051 -51.48 32.05 46.95
CA VAL A 1051 -52.04 30.71 46.67
C VAL A 1051 -53.55 30.79 46.47
N ALA A 1052 -54.25 31.46 47.40
CA ALA A 1052 -55.69 31.67 47.31
C ALA A 1052 -56.08 32.46 46.06
N LYS A 1053 -55.35 33.54 45.75
CA LYS A 1053 -55.57 34.37 44.57
C LYS A 1053 -55.31 33.61 43.26
N CYS A 1054 -54.24 32.82 43.19
CA CYS A 1054 -53.92 32.00 42.02
C CYS A 1054 -55.06 31.04 41.67
N LEU A 1055 -55.62 30.34 42.67
CA LEU A 1055 -56.74 29.43 42.47
C LEU A 1055 -58.04 30.18 42.13
N GLN A 1056 -58.27 31.36 42.71
CA GLN A 1056 -59.42 32.22 42.36
C GLN A 1056 -59.34 32.70 40.91
N ASP A 1057 -58.20 33.22 40.49
CA ASP A 1057 -57.97 33.72 39.13
C ASP A 1057 -58.12 32.57 38.10
N TRP A 1058 -57.59 31.39 38.43
CA TRP A 1058 -57.72 30.19 37.61
C TRP A 1058 -59.18 29.69 37.51
N LEU A 1059 -59.92 29.62 38.62
CA LEU A 1059 -61.35 29.29 38.61
C LEU A 1059 -62.17 30.33 37.86
N GLN A 1060 -61.80 31.62 37.95
CA GLN A 1060 -62.49 32.67 37.22
C GLN A 1060 -62.26 32.56 35.72
N ARG A 1061 -61.05 32.15 35.29
CA ARG A 1061 -60.73 31.81 33.90
C ARG A 1061 -61.57 30.62 33.43
N ASP A 1062 -61.61 29.52 34.18
CA ASP A 1062 -62.40 28.33 33.85
C ASP A 1062 -63.90 28.65 33.72
N LEU A 1063 -64.44 29.46 34.64
CA LEU A 1063 -65.82 29.96 34.56
C LEU A 1063 -66.08 30.77 33.28
N ASN A 1064 -65.13 31.61 32.86
CA ASN A 1064 -65.23 32.37 31.62
C ASN A 1064 -65.18 31.46 30.37
N GLN A 1065 -64.48 30.32 30.43
CA GLN A 1065 -64.46 29.35 29.34
C GLN A 1065 -65.77 28.56 29.25
N LEU A 1066 -66.30 28.11 30.40
CA LEU A 1066 -67.63 27.49 30.50
C LEU A 1066 -68.74 28.37 29.90
N ARG A 1067 -68.63 29.70 30.01
CA ARG A 1067 -69.56 30.65 29.38
C ARG A 1067 -69.55 30.62 27.86
N THR A 1068 -68.41 30.29 27.25
CA THR A 1068 -68.21 30.36 25.79
C THR A 1068 -68.45 29.04 25.05
N ALA A 1069 -68.45 27.90 25.76
CA ALA A 1069 -68.67 26.58 25.18
C ALA A 1069 -70.19 26.24 25.16
N GLN A 1070 -70.84 26.29 24.00
CA GLN A 1070 -72.24 25.85 23.84
C GLN A 1070 -72.36 24.31 23.92
N ALA A 1071 -73.49 23.86 24.48
CA ALA A 1071 -73.81 22.50 24.93
C ALA A 1071 -73.34 21.34 24.03
N SER A 1072 -72.32 20.63 24.50
CA SER A 1072 -72.12 19.20 24.25
C SER A 1072 -72.14 18.45 25.60
N ASP A 1073 -72.36 17.14 25.57
CA ASP A 1073 -72.58 16.27 26.75
C ASP A 1073 -71.47 16.27 27.82
N THR A 1074 -70.38 17.01 27.63
CA THR A 1074 -69.31 17.26 28.61
C THR A 1074 -69.60 18.40 29.61
N SER A 1075 -70.71 19.13 29.49
CA SER A 1075 -70.99 20.30 30.35
C SER A 1075 -71.37 19.97 31.81
N VAL A 1076 -72.06 18.85 32.09
CA VAL A 1076 -72.63 18.59 33.43
C VAL A 1076 -71.55 18.19 34.44
N THR A 1077 -70.65 17.26 34.09
CA THR A 1077 -69.55 16.83 34.97
C THR A 1077 -68.59 17.98 35.27
N HIS A 1078 -68.21 18.77 34.26
CA HIS A 1078 -67.33 19.92 34.43
C HIS A 1078 -67.98 20.98 35.33
N THR A 1079 -69.27 21.25 35.14
CA THR A 1079 -70.04 22.19 35.98
C THR A 1079 -70.13 21.71 37.43
N LEU A 1080 -70.40 20.42 37.65
CA LEU A 1080 -70.43 19.81 38.98
C LEU A 1080 -69.07 19.94 39.67
N LEU A 1081 -67.98 19.56 38.98
CA LEU A 1081 -66.61 19.70 39.47
C LEU A 1081 -66.26 21.16 39.80
N HIS A 1082 -66.58 22.09 38.91
CA HIS A 1082 -66.34 23.52 39.12
C HIS A 1082 -67.01 24.01 40.41
N MET A 1083 -68.30 23.74 40.56
CA MET A 1083 -69.09 24.23 41.70
C MET A 1083 -68.65 23.58 43.02
N LEU A 1084 -68.35 22.28 43.01
CA LEU A 1084 -67.85 21.55 44.19
C LEU A 1084 -66.45 22.03 44.59
N THR A 1085 -65.55 22.23 43.62
CA THR A 1085 -64.17 22.72 43.87
C THR A 1085 -64.20 24.15 44.40
N ARG A 1086 -65.04 25.01 43.82
CA ARG A 1086 -65.24 26.40 44.28
C ARG A 1086 -65.78 26.46 45.71
N SER A 1087 -66.69 25.55 46.06
CA SER A 1087 -67.21 25.41 47.44
C SER A 1087 -66.12 24.91 48.39
N GLY A 1088 -65.34 23.91 47.99
CA GLY A 1088 -64.20 23.42 48.76
C GLY A 1088 -63.15 24.50 49.06
N ILE A 1089 -62.74 25.28 48.04
CA ILE A 1089 -61.80 26.40 48.22
C ILE A 1089 -62.38 27.46 49.16
N HIS A 1090 -63.68 27.77 49.03
CA HIS A 1090 -64.33 28.74 49.88
C HIS A 1090 -64.30 28.33 51.36
N ASN A 1091 -64.74 27.11 51.66
CA ASN A 1091 -64.87 26.63 53.03
C ASN A 1091 -63.49 26.34 53.65
N GLU A 1092 -62.60 25.65 52.94
CA GLU A 1092 -61.35 25.13 53.50
C GLU A 1092 -60.18 26.13 53.46
N LEU A 1093 -60.19 27.11 52.55
CA LEU A 1093 -59.09 28.07 52.36
C LEU A 1093 -59.49 29.53 52.61
N LEU A 1094 -60.60 30.00 52.04
CA LEU A 1094 -60.94 31.44 52.06
C LEU A 1094 -61.63 31.89 53.35
N GLN A 1095 -62.56 31.08 53.86
CA GLN A 1095 -63.31 31.39 55.08
C GLN A 1095 -62.42 31.41 56.34
N PRO A 1096 -61.46 30.49 56.54
CA PRO A 1096 -60.50 30.55 57.65
C PRO A 1096 -59.55 31.77 57.57
N LEU A 1097 -59.32 32.30 56.37
CA LEU A 1097 -58.52 33.51 56.13
C LEU A 1097 -59.34 34.82 56.28
N GLY A 1098 -60.63 34.74 56.62
CA GLY A 1098 -61.49 35.91 56.85
C GLY A 1098 -61.91 36.67 55.57
N LEU A 1099 -61.79 36.04 54.39
CA LEU A 1099 -62.12 36.68 53.11
C LEU A 1099 -63.63 36.57 52.81
N SER A 1100 -64.26 37.69 52.42
CA SER A 1100 -65.72 37.80 52.24
C SER A 1100 -66.31 36.89 51.14
N PRO A 1101 -67.52 36.31 51.32
CA PRO A 1101 -68.24 35.53 50.30
C PRO A 1101 -68.63 36.32 49.04
N ALA A 1102 -68.64 37.65 49.09
CA ALA A 1102 -69.25 38.50 48.06
C ALA A 1102 -68.51 38.52 46.71
N SER A 1103 -67.23 38.14 46.66
CA SER A 1103 -66.47 37.99 45.40
C SER A 1103 -66.60 36.60 44.77
N ILE A 1104 -67.30 35.68 45.44
CA ILE A 1104 -67.24 34.23 45.17
C ILE A 1104 -68.53 33.73 44.51
N ILE A 1105 -69.65 34.40 44.74
CA ILE A 1105 -70.95 34.05 44.13
C ILE A 1105 -70.98 34.59 42.70
N PRO A 1106 -71.08 33.73 41.67
CA PRO A 1106 -71.24 34.22 40.31
C PRO A 1106 -72.60 34.93 40.17
N ASN A 1107 -72.61 36.14 39.59
CA ASN A 1107 -73.82 36.93 39.37
C ASN A 1107 -74.90 36.09 38.68
N GLN A 1108 -76.09 36.02 39.32
CA GLN A 1108 -77.24 35.18 38.91
C GLN A 1108 -77.69 35.38 37.46
N ALA A 1109 -77.37 36.51 36.83
CA ALA A 1109 -77.80 36.86 35.49
C ALA A 1109 -76.92 36.33 34.34
N SER A 1110 -75.86 35.52 34.59
CA SER A 1110 -74.79 35.33 33.59
C SER A 1110 -74.16 33.92 33.49
N LEU A 1111 -74.93 32.86 33.70
CA LEU A 1111 -74.47 31.46 33.50
C LEU A 1111 -75.38 30.71 32.49
N PRO A 1112 -74.82 29.98 31.50
CA PRO A 1112 -75.59 29.03 30.67
C PRO A 1112 -75.88 27.74 31.46
N ASN A 1113 -77.06 27.12 31.24
CA ASN A 1113 -77.67 26.01 32.01
C ASN A 1113 -78.16 26.38 33.43
N SER A 1114 -79.24 27.18 33.49
CA SER A 1114 -79.97 27.49 34.74
C SER A 1114 -80.38 26.26 35.53
N ASP A 1115 -80.60 25.14 34.85
CA ASP A 1115 -81.29 23.99 35.43
C ASP A 1115 -80.38 23.06 36.23
N VAL A 1116 -79.05 23.17 36.05
CA VAL A 1116 -78.02 22.42 36.81
C VAL A 1116 -77.30 23.33 37.78
N ILE A 1117 -76.93 24.55 37.35
CA ILE A 1117 -76.12 25.46 38.16
C ILE A 1117 -76.92 26.04 39.32
N ARG A 1118 -78.19 26.42 39.10
CA ARG A 1118 -79.00 27.05 40.14
C ARG A 1118 -79.25 26.12 41.34
N PRO A 1119 -79.67 24.85 41.17
CA PRO A 1119 -79.81 23.94 42.31
C PRO A 1119 -78.49 23.67 43.05
N LEU A 1120 -77.36 23.61 42.35
CA LEU A 1120 -76.04 23.42 42.98
C LEU A 1120 -75.59 24.66 43.74
N GLN A 1121 -75.84 25.85 43.21
CA GLN A 1121 -75.52 27.12 43.86
C GLN A 1121 -76.37 27.31 45.13
N THR A 1122 -77.68 27.04 45.06
CA THR A 1122 -78.58 27.14 46.22
C THR A 1122 -78.25 26.08 47.28
N LEU A 1123 -77.82 24.88 46.87
CA LEU A 1123 -77.34 23.84 47.79
C LEU A 1123 -76.03 24.22 48.48
N LEU A 1124 -75.00 24.56 47.70
CA LEU A 1124 -73.62 24.70 48.20
C LEU A 1124 -73.39 26.02 48.94
N PHE A 1125 -73.94 27.12 48.42
CA PHE A 1125 -73.73 28.49 48.95
C PHE A 1125 -75.02 29.15 49.47
N GLY A 1126 -76.20 28.68 49.02
CA GLY A 1126 -77.49 29.25 49.40
C GLY A 1126 -78.03 28.77 50.76
N ARG A 1127 -79.10 29.43 51.21
CA ARG A 1127 -79.79 29.15 52.48
C ARG A 1127 -81.30 28.99 52.32
N ASP A 1128 -81.78 28.77 51.10
CA ASP A 1128 -83.20 28.65 50.80
C ASP A 1128 -83.81 27.38 51.42
N ARG A 1129 -85.11 27.43 51.75
CA ARG A 1129 -85.82 26.31 52.40
C ARG A 1129 -85.98 25.10 51.47
N GLU A 1130 -86.16 25.32 50.17
CA GLU A 1130 -86.38 24.27 49.16
C GLU A 1130 -85.08 23.75 48.51
N ARG A 1131 -83.91 24.18 49.00
CA ARG A 1131 -82.61 23.87 48.37
C ARG A 1131 -82.32 22.37 48.27
N LEU A 1132 -82.74 21.59 49.27
CA LEU A 1132 -82.55 20.13 49.28
C LEU A 1132 -83.46 19.46 48.26
N ASN A 1133 -84.74 19.87 48.19
CA ASN A 1133 -85.70 19.39 47.20
C ASN A 1133 -85.22 19.69 45.77
N GLN A 1134 -84.72 20.90 45.51
CA GLN A 1134 -84.17 21.29 44.21
C GLN A 1134 -82.96 20.44 43.80
N ALA A 1135 -82.10 20.08 44.76
CA ALA A 1135 -80.92 19.28 44.49
C ALA A 1135 -81.23 17.79 44.28
N VAL A 1136 -82.25 17.24 44.98
CA VAL A 1136 -82.75 15.88 44.71
C VAL A 1136 -83.39 15.81 43.32
N GLN A 1137 -84.20 16.79 42.93
CA GLN A 1137 -84.75 16.89 41.56
C GLN A 1137 -83.67 16.99 40.49
N LEU A 1138 -82.54 17.64 40.81
CA LEU A 1138 -81.38 17.66 39.92
C LEU A 1138 -80.77 16.26 39.73
N LEU A 1139 -80.63 15.46 40.80
CA LEU A 1139 -80.14 14.09 40.70
C LEU A 1139 -81.08 13.20 39.88
N GLU A 1140 -82.40 13.30 40.09
CA GLU A 1140 -83.39 12.56 39.30
C GLU A 1140 -83.32 12.94 37.82
N ARG A 1141 -83.16 14.22 37.51
CA ARG A 1141 -83.00 14.70 36.13
C ARG A 1141 -81.73 14.19 35.49
N ILE A 1142 -80.62 14.13 36.25
CA ILE A 1142 -79.36 13.58 35.77
C ILE A 1142 -79.52 12.09 35.41
N LEU A 1143 -80.30 11.33 36.20
CA LEU A 1143 -80.56 9.91 35.95
C LEU A 1143 -81.56 9.66 34.82
N GLY A 1144 -82.53 10.56 34.64
CA GLY A 1144 -83.56 10.44 33.61
C GLY A 1144 -83.10 10.86 32.21
N GLN A 1145 -81.96 11.55 32.09
CA GLN A 1145 -81.40 12.02 30.82
C GLN A 1145 -80.13 11.21 30.46
N PRO A 1146 -79.75 11.12 29.16
CA PRO A 1146 -78.58 10.36 28.72
C PRO A 1146 -77.24 11.09 28.96
N TYR A 1147 -77.12 11.86 30.05
CA TYR A 1147 -75.88 12.58 30.35
C TYR A 1147 -74.75 11.62 30.72
N ARG A 1148 -73.54 11.90 30.22
CA ARG A 1148 -72.31 11.19 30.61
C ARG A 1148 -71.70 11.86 31.84
N VAL A 1149 -72.20 11.51 33.02
CA VAL A 1149 -71.71 12.06 34.29
C VAL A 1149 -70.64 11.16 34.92
N ASP A 1150 -69.60 11.77 35.49
CA ASP A 1150 -68.61 11.04 36.28
C ASP A 1150 -69.21 10.54 37.59
N ALA A 1151 -69.23 9.22 37.78
CA ALA A 1151 -69.83 8.58 38.93
C ALA A 1151 -69.16 8.99 40.25
N THR A 1152 -67.87 9.32 40.26
CA THR A 1152 -67.17 9.77 41.47
C THR A 1152 -67.69 11.13 41.92
N VAL A 1153 -67.91 12.03 40.96
CA VAL A 1153 -68.42 13.38 41.21
C VAL A 1153 -69.87 13.33 41.64
N LEU A 1154 -70.67 12.46 41.01
CA LEU A 1154 -72.07 12.24 41.36
C LEU A 1154 -72.20 11.66 42.78
N VAL A 1155 -71.42 10.63 43.12
CA VAL A 1155 -71.40 10.04 44.48
C VAL A 1155 -70.95 11.06 45.51
N HIS A 1156 -69.96 11.90 45.20
CA HIS A 1156 -69.56 12.97 46.12
C HIS A 1156 -70.67 14.03 46.32
N LEU A 1157 -71.41 14.38 45.27
CA LEU A 1157 -72.61 15.23 45.41
C LEU A 1157 -73.68 14.57 46.29
N VAL A 1158 -73.89 13.26 46.15
CA VAL A 1158 -74.80 12.48 47.03
C VAL A 1158 -74.34 12.55 48.49
N GLU A 1159 -73.04 12.41 48.78
CA GLU A 1159 -72.51 12.55 50.14
C GLU A 1159 -72.73 13.97 50.70
N VAL A 1160 -72.50 15.00 49.87
CA VAL A 1160 -72.75 16.40 50.23
C VAL A 1160 -74.23 16.64 50.51
N LEU A 1161 -75.13 16.02 49.75
CA LEU A 1161 -76.57 16.08 50.00
C LEU A 1161 -76.99 15.31 51.24
N THR A 1162 -76.40 14.14 51.45
CA THR A 1162 -76.68 13.27 52.60
C THR A 1162 -76.31 13.98 53.90
N ARG A 1163 -75.11 14.57 53.99
CA ARG A 1163 -74.69 15.33 55.18
C ARG A 1163 -75.60 16.54 55.44
N GLU A 1164 -76.04 17.24 54.39
CA GLU A 1164 -76.94 18.38 54.52
C GLU A 1164 -78.33 17.92 54.99
N LEU A 1165 -78.87 16.84 54.42
CA LEU A 1165 -80.14 16.26 54.86
C LEU A 1165 -80.08 15.82 56.33
N ILE A 1166 -79.05 15.07 56.73
CA ILE A 1166 -78.87 14.63 58.12
C ILE A 1166 -78.81 15.82 59.08
N ALA A 1167 -78.08 16.89 58.72
CA ALA A 1167 -78.00 18.10 59.54
C ALA A 1167 -79.37 18.78 59.77
N HIS A 1168 -80.31 18.63 58.83
CA HIS A 1168 -81.66 19.23 58.91
C HIS A 1168 -82.76 18.24 59.32
N MET A 1169 -82.47 16.93 59.48
CA MET A 1169 -83.45 15.88 59.84
C MET A 1169 -83.92 15.94 61.30
N ASN A 1170 -83.03 16.33 62.22
CA ASN A 1170 -83.32 16.37 63.67
C ASN A 1170 -83.35 17.80 64.25
N ALA A 1171 -83.36 18.84 63.40
CA ALA A 1171 -83.33 20.23 63.85
C ALA A 1171 -84.75 20.70 64.25
N SER A 1172 -85.10 20.54 65.53
CA SER A 1172 -86.16 21.33 66.16
C SER A 1172 -85.60 22.72 66.46
N GLU A 1173 -85.83 23.67 65.54
CA GLU A 1173 -85.60 25.13 65.63
C GLU A 1173 -84.20 25.65 66.05
N SER A 1174 -83.23 24.83 66.45
CA SER A 1174 -81.82 25.20 66.62
C SER A 1174 -80.89 24.12 66.09
N ALA A 1175 -80.04 24.46 65.10
CA ALA A 1175 -79.04 23.56 64.53
C ALA A 1175 -77.81 23.45 65.43
N ASP A 1176 -77.96 22.91 66.63
CA ASP A 1176 -76.81 22.47 67.42
C ASP A 1176 -76.31 21.13 66.87
N LEU A 1177 -75.12 21.16 66.26
CA LEU A 1177 -74.47 19.98 65.69
C LEU A 1177 -73.98 18.99 66.76
N ASP A 1178 -74.08 19.35 68.05
CA ASP A 1178 -73.59 18.58 69.20
C ASP A 1178 -74.27 17.22 69.39
N ALA A 1179 -75.50 17.06 68.88
CA ALA A 1179 -76.29 15.83 69.02
C ALA A 1179 -76.21 14.89 67.81
N ILE A 1180 -75.44 15.25 66.77
CA ILE A 1180 -75.42 14.49 65.51
C ILE A 1180 -74.08 13.76 65.35
N LEU A 1181 -74.14 12.42 65.34
CA LEU A 1181 -72.97 11.59 65.07
C LEU A 1181 -72.75 11.48 63.55
N MET A 1182 -71.79 12.24 63.04
CA MET A 1182 -71.36 12.18 61.64
C MET A 1182 -69.82 12.07 61.54
N PRO A 1183 -69.27 11.57 60.42
CA PRO A 1183 -67.84 11.66 60.17
C PRO A 1183 -67.34 13.10 60.30
N PHE A 1184 -66.18 13.31 60.90
CA PHE A 1184 -65.64 14.66 61.14
C PHE A 1184 -65.45 15.46 59.83
N SER A 1185 -65.08 14.78 58.73
CA SER A 1185 -64.99 15.36 57.39
C SER A 1185 -66.33 15.86 56.82
N TRP A 1186 -67.47 15.44 57.39
CA TRP A 1186 -68.81 15.91 57.03
C TRP A 1186 -69.27 17.04 57.96
N ILE A 1187 -68.98 16.93 59.25
CA ILE A 1187 -69.33 17.96 60.27
C ILE A 1187 -68.55 19.25 60.02
N MET A 1188 -67.27 19.17 59.70
CA MET A 1188 -66.40 20.35 59.61
C MET A 1188 -66.87 21.40 58.56
N PRO A 1189 -67.20 21.01 57.30
CA PRO A 1189 -67.80 21.94 56.34
C PRO A 1189 -69.17 22.49 56.78
N LEU A 1190 -69.97 21.72 57.52
CA LEU A 1190 -71.26 22.17 58.05
C LEU A 1190 -71.07 23.19 59.19
N ALA A 1191 -70.09 22.96 60.07
CA ALA A 1191 -69.71 23.87 61.14
C ALA A 1191 -69.20 25.20 60.59
N LEU A 1192 -68.39 25.19 59.53
CA LEU A 1192 -68.00 26.40 58.81
C LEU A 1192 -69.18 27.12 58.16
N LYS A 1193 -70.09 26.38 57.53
CA LYS A 1193 -71.22 26.98 56.81
C LYS A 1193 -72.32 27.54 57.73
N TYR A 1194 -72.56 26.90 58.87
CA TYR A 1194 -73.70 27.20 59.77
C TYR A 1194 -73.30 27.68 61.18
N GLY A 1195 -72.03 27.56 61.59
CA GLY A 1195 -71.58 27.77 62.97
C GLY A 1195 -71.83 29.15 63.58
N HIS A 1196 -72.29 30.14 62.81
CA HIS A 1196 -72.64 31.47 63.29
C HIS A 1196 -74.05 31.93 62.89
N THR A 1197 -74.84 31.11 62.20
CA THR A 1197 -76.16 31.53 61.68
C THR A 1197 -77.11 30.35 61.48
N GLN A 1198 -78.30 30.46 62.07
CA GLN A 1198 -79.36 29.47 61.94
C GLN A 1198 -79.90 29.39 60.50
N SER A 1199 -80.13 28.18 60.00
CA SER A 1199 -80.66 27.91 58.68
C SER A 1199 -81.50 26.64 58.72
N PHE A 1200 -82.68 26.65 58.10
CA PHE A 1200 -83.59 25.51 58.05
C PHE A 1200 -83.89 25.14 56.59
N ALA A 1201 -83.93 23.84 56.30
CA ALA A 1201 -84.27 23.31 54.98
C ALA A 1201 -85.32 22.19 55.07
N SER A 1202 -86.20 22.11 54.06
CA SER A 1202 -87.22 21.07 53.96
C SER A 1202 -86.58 19.71 53.65
N THR A 1203 -86.84 18.71 54.51
CA THR A 1203 -86.33 17.33 54.37
C THR A 1203 -87.34 16.35 53.76
N GLY A 1204 -88.50 16.84 53.30
CA GLY A 1204 -89.59 16.02 52.74
C GLY A 1204 -89.21 15.23 51.48
N CYS A 1205 -88.09 15.55 50.82
CA CYS A 1205 -87.54 14.76 49.72
C CYS A 1205 -86.80 13.49 50.13
N MET A 1206 -86.69 13.17 51.43
CA MET A 1206 -85.86 12.05 51.90
C MET A 1206 -86.22 10.70 51.25
N GLY A 1207 -87.51 10.37 51.15
CA GLY A 1207 -87.94 9.13 50.49
C GLY A 1207 -87.51 9.07 49.02
N THR A 1208 -87.73 10.17 48.28
CA THR A 1208 -87.31 10.33 46.89
C THR A 1208 -85.77 10.26 46.76
N PHE A 1209 -85.03 10.83 47.71
CA PHE A 1209 -83.58 10.81 47.73
C PHE A 1209 -83.02 9.41 47.95
N LEU A 1210 -83.54 8.64 48.91
CA LEU A 1210 -83.12 7.25 49.14
C LEU A 1210 -83.40 6.37 47.91
N GLN A 1211 -84.56 6.55 47.27
CA GLN A 1211 -84.88 5.86 46.02
C GLN A 1211 -83.94 6.27 44.88
N THR A 1212 -83.55 7.55 44.82
CA THR A 1212 -82.55 8.05 43.87
C THR A 1212 -81.18 7.41 44.11
N ILE A 1213 -80.73 7.27 45.36
CA ILE A 1213 -79.48 6.56 45.71
C ILE A 1213 -79.53 5.09 45.26
N GLN A 1214 -80.65 4.42 45.51
CA GLN A 1214 -80.85 3.03 45.08
C GLN A 1214 -80.77 2.90 43.56
N ASN A 1215 -81.40 3.80 42.82
CA ASN A 1215 -81.33 3.84 41.36
C ASN A 1215 -79.90 4.06 40.86
N ILE A 1216 -79.14 4.99 41.47
CA ILE A 1216 -77.72 5.21 41.16
C ILE A 1216 -76.92 3.93 41.42
N SER A 1217 -77.14 3.26 42.56
CA SER A 1217 -76.41 2.04 42.91
C SER A 1217 -76.68 0.88 41.92
N LEU A 1218 -77.94 0.67 41.54
CA LEU A 1218 -78.33 -0.34 40.56
C LEU A 1218 -77.75 -0.03 39.17
N GLU A 1219 -77.83 1.22 38.73
CA GLU A 1219 -77.27 1.69 37.46
C GLU A 1219 -75.74 1.56 37.42
N LEU A 1220 -75.04 1.78 38.54
CA LEU A 1220 -73.59 1.59 38.61
C LEU A 1220 -73.18 0.11 38.53
N ARG A 1221 -73.97 -0.81 39.12
CA ARG A 1221 -73.66 -2.26 39.13
C ARG A 1221 -74.11 -2.99 37.87
N PHE A 1222 -75.28 -2.64 37.35
CA PHE A 1222 -76.00 -3.42 36.33
C PHE A 1222 -76.41 -2.59 35.11
N GLY A 1223 -76.09 -1.30 35.07
CA GLY A 1223 -76.44 -0.41 33.95
C GLY A 1223 -75.62 -0.66 32.68
N LEU A 1224 -75.99 0.04 31.60
CA LEU A 1224 -75.36 -0.09 30.29
C LEU A 1224 -73.85 0.21 30.35
N PRO A 1225 -72.98 -0.70 29.84
CA PRO A 1225 -71.53 -0.48 29.81
C PRO A 1225 -71.19 0.83 29.09
N GLY A 1226 -70.44 1.71 29.76
CA GLY A 1226 -70.02 3.00 29.21
C GLY A 1226 -70.96 4.20 29.47
N ARG A 1227 -72.09 4.00 30.18
CA ARG A 1227 -72.91 5.12 30.66
C ARG A 1227 -72.20 5.92 31.76
N TRP A 1228 -71.63 5.21 32.74
CA TRP A 1228 -70.97 5.79 33.91
C TRP A 1228 -69.46 5.78 33.74
N HIS A 1229 -68.86 6.97 33.68
CA HIS A 1229 -67.42 7.12 33.67
C HIS A 1229 -66.90 7.33 35.08
N VAL A 1230 -65.72 6.80 35.38
CA VAL A 1230 -64.99 7.03 36.63
C VAL A 1230 -63.66 7.65 36.26
N ASN A 1231 -63.46 8.90 36.63
CA ASN A 1231 -62.33 9.74 36.22
C ASN A 1231 -62.19 9.80 34.69
N GLY A 1232 -63.31 9.92 33.98
CA GLY A 1232 -63.36 9.97 32.51
C GLY A 1232 -63.06 8.65 31.77
N ARG A 1233 -62.93 7.50 32.47
CA ARG A 1233 -62.72 6.17 31.87
C ARG A 1233 -63.84 5.21 32.30
N GLN A 1234 -63.98 4.05 31.64
CA GLN A 1234 -64.82 2.98 32.20
C GLN A 1234 -64.22 2.52 33.53
N GLY A 1235 -65.01 2.57 34.60
CA GLY A 1235 -64.57 2.19 35.93
C GLY A 1235 -64.23 0.69 35.99
N SER A 1236 -63.13 0.34 36.65
CA SER A 1236 -62.84 -1.05 37.00
C SER A 1236 -63.87 -1.59 37.98
N PRO A 1237 -64.19 -2.90 37.97
CA PRO A 1237 -65.15 -3.50 38.91
C PRO A 1237 -64.90 -3.11 40.37
N ALA A 1238 -63.64 -3.16 40.82
CA ALA A 1238 -63.25 -2.77 42.18
C ALA A 1238 -63.57 -1.30 42.54
N THR A 1239 -63.53 -0.39 41.57
CA THR A 1239 -63.84 1.03 41.81
C THR A 1239 -65.35 1.26 41.83
N ILE A 1240 -66.09 0.52 41.01
CA ILE A 1240 -67.56 0.53 41.02
C ILE A 1240 -68.08 -0.05 42.35
N ASP A 1241 -67.47 -1.13 42.86
CA ASP A 1241 -67.79 -1.69 44.18
C ASP A 1241 -67.54 -0.68 45.30
N LEU A 1242 -66.43 0.06 45.23
CA LEU A 1242 -66.10 1.09 46.21
C LEU A 1242 -67.06 2.28 46.17
N LEU A 1243 -67.44 2.76 44.99
CA LEU A 1243 -68.44 3.82 44.85
C LEU A 1243 -69.80 3.39 45.39
N ASN A 1244 -70.19 2.13 45.15
CA ASN A 1244 -71.39 1.55 45.76
C ASN A 1244 -71.28 1.44 47.28
N LEU A 1245 -70.12 1.09 47.83
CA LEU A 1245 -69.90 1.07 49.28
C LEU A 1245 -70.15 2.45 49.91
N ARG A 1246 -69.67 3.53 49.26
CA ARG A 1246 -69.91 4.92 49.71
C ARG A 1246 -71.39 5.32 49.65
N LEU A 1247 -72.11 4.88 48.63
CA LEU A 1247 -73.57 5.05 48.55
C LEU A 1247 -74.28 4.27 49.67
N CYS A 1248 -73.87 3.03 49.95
CA CYS A 1248 -74.40 2.25 51.07
C CYS A 1248 -74.13 2.93 52.42
N TRP A 1249 -72.96 3.54 52.62
CA TRP A 1249 -72.68 4.34 53.82
C TRP A 1249 -73.59 5.56 53.94
N SER A 1250 -73.87 6.23 52.82
CA SER A 1250 -74.80 7.36 52.80
C SER A 1250 -76.22 6.95 53.21
N VAL A 1251 -76.69 5.78 52.74
CA VAL A 1251 -77.97 5.19 53.17
C VAL A 1251 -77.91 4.81 54.65
N ALA A 1252 -76.89 4.07 55.08
CA ALA A 1252 -76.77 3.59 56.46
C ALA A 1252 -76.71 4.73 57.49
N LEU A 1253 -75.98 5.82 57.19
CA LEU A 1253 -75.94 7.00 58.05
C LEU A 1253 -77.27 7.75 58.08
N SER A 1254 -78.01 7.76 56.96
CA SER A 1254 -79.34 8.38 56.89
C SER A 1254 -80.40 7.56 57.64
N THR A 1255 -80.30 6.22 57.63
CA THR A 1255 -81.26 5.33 58.30
C THR A 1255 -80.95 5.12 59.78
N TYR A 1256 -79.68 5.08 60.19
CA TYR A 1256 -79.29 4.94 61.60
C TYR A 1256 -79.78 6.11 62.47
N ILE A 1257 -79.88 7.31 61.88
CA ILE A 1257 -80.42 8.51 62.52
C ILE A 1257 -81.96 8.59 62.34
N GLY A 1258 -82.51 7.85 61.39
CA GLY A 1258 -83.94 7.78 61.04
C GLY A 1258 -84.71 6.61 61.66
N VAL A 1259 -84.26 6.00 62.76
CA VAL A 1259 -85.03 4.99 63.50
C VAL A 1259 -86.18 5.66 64.25
N SER A 1260 -87.25 5.94 63.50
CA SER A 1260 -88.64 5.96 63.93
C SER A 1260 -89.60 5.86 62.72
N LEU A 1261 -89.25 5.12 61.67
CA LEU A 1261 -90.19 4.72 60.60
C LEU A 1261 -89.73 3.34 60.07
N ASP A 1262 -90.50 2.28 60.39
CA ASP A 1262 -90.30 0.87 59.96
C ASP A 1262 -89.78 0.78 58.50
N ILE A 1263 -88.62 0.19 58.14
CA ILE A 1263 -87.79 -0.93 58.65
C ILE A 1263 -86.30 -0.59 58.45
#